data_AF-A0A2P5IF13-F1
#
_entry.id   AF-A0A2P5IF13-F1
#
_cell.length_a   1.000
_cell.length_b   1.000
_cell.length_c   1.000
_cell.angle_alpha   90.00
_cell.angle_beta   90.00
_cell.angle_gamma   90.00
#
_symmetry.space_group_name_H-M   'P 1'
#
loop_
_entity.id
_entity.type
_entity.pdbx_description
1 polymer ?
#
loop_
_entity_poly.entity_id
_entity_poly.type
_entity_poly.pdbx_seq_one_letter_code
_entity_poly.pdbx_strand_id
1 'polypeptide(L)'
;MEPISRISSLLERAQELTLDAASAARSSRNAPRSLDKNQVKKLLDSRNEREVLEGLRKVISMMYRAQKTLPFFSSVVKNVASPNLEIKKLVYIYLIHHAEQEPDLALLSINTIQKSLSDSNPQVRALALKTMSGIRVPVISQIVSLAIKKGVGDMSPYVRRAAAMAIPKCFRLDPNQSPQLIEYLSTLLGDKQYYVAGAAVTAFMEMCPERTDIIHKHYRSLVRKVVDMDEWSQLSTLRMLTIYARKCFPRRTRTFKAGEKPAALQGFYNEAGDNGDAGEQAIILDPDLELLLNSIKPLLQSRNSGVVVATARCYVSIGTPEYIKSAVGPLVALLRGPSDIQQIALYNIVSVCLLRPTEFVKYASHFLVRATDTSSVWELKLEVLTLVFPHSPPHVKSLILNELEHFSRGSDKLLVREAVRAIGRCAQSDPKTSSRCLRLLLSQITSLDGNLAAESLTVIRHLIQQDSTAHTSTVVRLAKNLDSATDPQARATIIWLVSEFAGLNGEDNIAADVCRILLKGFAEESEVAKRQILLLTAKVYLHHVNRVIEARKSQESEQGEAAEPTSLNEMEDHPVARLWDYVLLLVRYDTSYDLRDRARLFKALLGVPQLATLMLLAPKPAPQAPSPSETRKGFTLGSAALVLGGGGGIHGLRGYEALPDWVEDGREPDPKLRSEVEPASSGSGFAVWEKRSVPAADSLDSATARSGVGKATNGDEGSGLGTKSLADWLAEDEGQEEEGESEEEGSSEGEEEEEEDDDDEEESGESEEESSEEDARLVRGA
;
A
#
# COMPACT_ATOMS: atom_id res chain seq x y z
N MET A 1 49.14 22.20 -21.33
CA MET A 1 48.81 23.43 -20.58
C MET A 1 47.32 23.44 -20.36
N GLU A 2 46.83 23.62 -19.13
CA GLU A 2 45.40 23.81 -18.89
C GLU A 2 44.96 25.23 -19.33
N PRO A 3 43.71 25.42 -19.79
CA PRO A 3 43.25 26.73 -20.23
C PRO A 3 43.13 27.69 -19.04
N ILE A 4 43.69 28.89 -19.19
CA ILE A 4 43.75 29.94 -18.15
C ILE A 4 42.36 30.30 -17.59
N SER A 5 41.30 30.15 -18.39
CA SER A 5 39.91 30.34 -17.95
C SER A 5 39.49 29.44 -16.79
N ARG A 6 39.99 28.18 -16.70
CA ARG A 6 39.73 27.33 -15.53
C ARG A 6 40.36 27.90 -14.27
N ILE A 7 41.60 28.37 -14.36
CA ILE A 7 42.35 28.98 -13.26
C ILE A 7 41.65 30.27 -12.79
N SER A 8 41.16 31.11 -13.72
CA SER A 8 40.32 32.29 -13.40
C SER A 8 39.07 31.89 -12.62
N SER A 9 38.30 30.91 -13.12
CA SER A 9 37.05 30.48 -12.47
C SER A 9 37.26 29.83 -11.09
N LEU A 10 38.44 29.26 -10.83
CA LEU A 10 38.83 28.74 -9.52
C LEU A 10 39.27 29.85 -8.57
N LEU A 11 39.97 30.88 -9.07
CA LEU A 11 40.33 32.07 -8.30
C LEU A 11 39.10 32.91 -7.94
N GLU A 12 38.17 33.10 -8.87
CA GLU A 12 36.88 33.77 -8.65
C GLU A 12 36.08 33.04 -7.56
N ARG A 13 35.93 31.71 -7.66
CA ARG A 13 35.28 30.91 -6.60
C ARG A 13 36.01 30.95 -5.26
N ALA A 14 37.35 30.99 -5.25
CA ALA A 14 38.12 31.16 -4.02
C ALA A 14 37.92 32.58 -3.42
N GLN A 15 37.74 33.60 -4.27
CA GLN A 15 37.43 34.96 -3.84
C GLN A 15 36.00 35.07 -3.29
N GLU A 16 35.01 34.43 -3.91
CA GLU A 16 33.64 34.30 -3.38
C GLU A 16 33.64 33.58 -2.02
N LEU A 17 34.28 32.40 -1.94
CA LEU A 17 34.38 31.62 -0.70
C LEU A 17 35.11 32.37 0.43
N THR A 18 36.11 33.20 0.11
CA THR A 18 36.80 34.02 1.13
C THR A 18 36.01 35.28 1.50
N LEU A 19 35.21 35.84 0.60
CA LEU A 19 34.24 36.91 0.91
C LEU A 19 33.10 36.39 1.80
N ASP A 20 32.59 35.19 1.55
CA ASP A 20 31.57 34.56 2.40
C ASP A 20 32.15 34.07 3.74
N ALA A 21 33.37 33.52 3.77
CA ALA A 21 34.05 33.26 5.03
C ALA A 21 34.27 34.56 5.83
N ALA A 22 34.58 35.68 5.16
CA ALA A 22 34.70 36.99 5.80
C ALA A 22 33.34 37.56 6.24
N SER A 23 32.24 37.31 5.51
CA SER A 23 30.89 37.74 5.88
C SER A 23 30.38 36.95 7.10
N ALA A 24 30.58 35.63 7.10
CA ALA A 24 30.33 34.74 8.23
C ALA A 24 31.19 35.09 9.45
N ALA A 25 32.47 35.41 9.27
CA ALA A 25 33.34 35.84 10.36
C ALA A 25 32.92 37.20 10.95
N ARG A 26 32.46 38.16 10.13
CA ARG A 26 31.87 39.42 10.62
C ARG A 26 30.58 39.17 11.41
N SER A 27 29.73 38.26 10.94
CA SER A 27 28.53 37.83 11.66
C SER A 27 28.87 37.17 13.02
N SER A 28 29.86 36.28 13.03
CA SER A 28 30.35 35.57 14.22
C SER A 28 30.96 36.51 15.28
N ARG A 29 31.73 37.53 14.85
CA ARG A 29 32.25 38.57 15.78
C ARG A 29 31.14 39.44 16.39
N ASN A 30 29.94 39.44 15.81
CA ASN A 30 28.72 40.00 16.38
C ASN A 30 27.84 38.95 17.09
N ALA A 31 28.44 37.88 17.64
CA ALA A 31 27.79 37.06 18.65
C ALA A 31 27.20 37.97 19.75
N PRO A 32 25.86 38.11 19.84
CA PRO A 32 25.29 39.17 20.63
C PRO A 32 25.48 38.85 22.11
N ARG A 33 26.20 39.71 22.83
CA ARG A 33 26.08 39.79 24.29
C ARG A 33 24.59 39.77 24.64
N SER A 34 24.24 38.95 25.64
CA SER A 34 22.89 38.91 26.19
C SER A 34 22.59 40.29 26.77
N LEU A 35 21.91 41.14 25.98
CA LEU A 35 21.38 42.40 26.45
C LEU A 35 20.41 42.06 27.58
N ASP A 36 20.47 42.85 28.65
CA ASP A 36 19.58 42.66 29.78
C ASP A 36 18.11 42.75 29.32
N LYS A 37 17.21 42.04 30.00
CA LYS A 37 15.78 42.03 29.68
C LYS A 37 15.22 43.45 29.64
N ASN A 38 15.70 44.35 30.50
CA ASN A 38 15.29 45.75 30.51
C ASN A 38 15.80 46.53 29.28
N GLN A 39 16.96 46.16 28.71
CA GLN A 39 17.47 46.75 27.48
C GLN A 39 16.66 46.27 26.27
N VAL A 40 16.34 44.97 26.19
CA VAL A 40 15.44 44.44 25.14
C VAL A 40 14.06 45.09 25.22
N LYS A 41 13.50 45.25 26.43
CA LYS A 41 12.21 45.94 26.61
C LYS A 41 12.26 47.41 26.17
N LYS A 42 13.33 48.15 26.48
CA LYS A 42 13.53 49.54 26.00
C LYS A 42 13.59 49.66 24.48
N LEU A 43 14.16 48.69 23.77
CA LEU A 43 14.16 48.65 22.30
C LEU A 43 12.75 48.44 21.73
N LEU A 44 11.96 47.53 22.32
CA LEU A 44 10.57 47.25 21.91
C LEU A 44 9.60 48.41 22.19
N ASP A 45 9.82 49.14 23.28
CA ASP A 45 9.03 50.32 23.68
C ASP A 45 9.58 51.64 23.07
N SER A 46 10.54 51.57 22.14
CA SER A 46 11.07 52.74 21.43
C SER A 46 10.10 53.27 20.36
N ARG A 47 10.25 54.55 20.00
CA ARG A 47 9.53 55.19 18.87
C ARG A 47 10.24 54.99 17.53
N ASN A 48 11.49 54.53 17.53
CA ASN A 48 12.27 54.33 16.31
C ASN A 48 12.05 52.91 15.78
N GLU A 49 11.45 52.78 14.59
CA GLU A 49 11.19 51.48 13.96
C GLU A 49 12.44 50.60 13.86
N ARG A 50 13.64 51.16 13.68
CA ARG A 50 14.89 50.40 13.59
C ARG A 50 15.25 49.71 14.90
N GLU A 51 15.04 50.38 16.03
CA GLU A 51 15.28 49.84 17.38
C GLU A 51 14.24 48.79 17.75
N VAL A 52 12.97 49.05 17.45
CA VAL A 52 11.86 48.08 17.62
C VAL A 52 12.14 46.81 16.82
N LEU A 53 12.58 46.95 15.56
CA LEU A 53 12.91 45.85 14.66
C LEU A 53 14.13 45.04 15.15
N GLU A 54 15.17 45.69 15.67
CA GLU A 54 16.29 44.98 16.33
C GLU A 54 15.81 44.23 17.59
N GLY A 55 15.03 44.89 18.45
CA GLY A 55 14.42 44.29 19.64
C GLY A 55 13.59 43.05 19.31
N LEU A 56 12.72 43.11 18.31
CA LEU A 56 11.91 41.99 17.85
C LEU A 56 12.74 40.85 17.26
N ARG A 57 13.73 41.15 16.42
CA ARG A 57 14.69 40.13 15.92
C ARG A 57 15.40 39.43 17.08
N LYS A 58 15.74 40.15 18.16
CA LYS A 58 16.36 39.58 19.36
C LYS A 58 15.38 38.74 20.21
N VAL A 59 14.15 39.19 20.42
CA VAL A 59 13.10 38.40 21.10
C VAL A 59 12.82 37.10 20.35
N ILE A 60 12.75 37.13 19.02
CA ILE A 60 12.52 35.92 18.21
C ILE A 60 13.75 35.00 18.21
N SER A 61 14.97 35.55 18.26
CA SER A 61 16.18 34.75 18.50
C SER A 61 16.18 34.07 19.88
N MET A 62 15.63 34.72 20.91
CA MET A 62 15.41 34.11 22.23
C MET A 62 14.32 33.03 22.19
N MET A 63 13.24 33.24 21.44
CA MET A 63 12.14 32.29 21.24
C MET A 63 12.62 31.00 20.54
N TYR A 64 13.39 31.11 19.45
CA TYR A 64 14.03 29.96 18.79
C TYR A 64 15.06 29.23 19.67
N ARG A 65 15.54 29.86 20.75
CA ARG A 65 16.41 29.25 21.78
C ARG A 65 15.62 28.76 23.01
N ALA A 66 14.30 28.64 22.89
CA ALA A 66 13.37 28.23 23.96
C ALA A 66 13.50 29.03 25.28
N GLN A 67 13.95 30.29 25.21
CA GLN A 67 14.11 31.14 26.40
C GLN A 67 12.78 31.78 26.80
N LYS A 68 12.62 32.13 28.09
CA LYS A 68 11.38 32.74 28.62
C LYS A 68 11.14 34.14 28.03
N THR A 69 10.35 34.21 26.96
CA THR A 69 10.00 35.41 26.18
C THR A 69 8.67 36.08 26.56
N LEU A 70 7.79 35.40 27.30
CA LEU A 70 6.49 35.93 27.76
C LEU A 70 6.55 37.33 28.42
N PRO A 71 7.56 37.69 29.24
CA PRO A 71 7.63 39.03 29.86
C PRO A 71 7.71 40.22 28.88
N PHE A 72 7.91 39.96 27.59
CA PHE A 72 7.90 40.97 26.52
C PHE A 72 6.53 41.12 25.83
N PHE A 73 5.55 40.26 26.12
CA PHE A 73 4.29 40.15 25.35
C PHE A 73 3.58 41.49 25.20
N SER A 74 3.40 42.24 26.28
CA SER A 74 2.76 43.56 26.26
C SER A 74 3.53 44.64 25.51
N SER A 75 4.87 44.58 25.45
CA SER A 75 5.68 45.49 24.61
C SER A 75 5.68 45.07 23.13
N VAL A 76 5.52 43.78 22.83
CA VAL A 76 5.35 43.28 21.46
C VAL A 76 3.95 43.62 20.91
N VAL A 77 2.89 43.46 21.70
CA VAL A 77 1.50 43.79 21.33
C VAL A 77 1.32 45.25 20.89
N LYS A 78 2.00 46.22 21.54
CA LYS A 78 1.96 47.64 21.13
C LYS A 78 2.36 47.85 19.68
N ASN A 79 3.26 47.01 19.16
CA ASN A 79 3.84 47.14 17.82
C ASN A 79 2.99 46.48 16.71
N VAL A 80 1.85 45.84 17.04
CA VAL A 80 0.89 45.28 16.06
C VAL A 80 0.40 46.33 15.04
N ALA A 81 0.34 47.59 15.44
CA ALA A 81 -0.12 48.71 14.62
C ALA A 81 0.94 49.33 13.69
N SER A 82 2.21 48.90 13.75
CA SER A 82 3.28 49.50 12.94
C SER A 82 2.99 49.44 11.43
N PRO A 83 3.27 50.49 10.63
CA PRO A 83 3.09 50.43 9.19
C PRO A 83 4.10 49.47 8.51
N ASN A 84 5.26 49.26 9.13
CA ASN A 84 6.35 48.45 8.61
C ASN A 84 6.01 46.95 8.53
N LEU A 85 6.11 46.37 7.34
CA LEU A 85 5.80 44.97 7.06
C LEU A 85 6.75 43.98 7.76
N GLU A 86 8.01 44.33 8.00
CA GLU A 86 8.91 43.46 8.77
C GLU A 86 8.48 43.40 10.24
N ILE A 87 8.17 44.56 10.84
CA ILE A 87 7.69 44.63 12.23
C ILE A 87 6.38 43.86 12.37
N LYS A 88 5.39 44.08 11.49
CA LYS A 88 4.14 43.26 11.48
C LYS A 88 4.43 41.76 11.40
N LYS A 89 5.30 41.30 10.49
CA LYS A 89 5.67 39.86 10.37
C LYS A 89 6.25 39.29 11.67
N LEU A 90 7.20 39.98 12.27
CA LEU A 90 7.86 39.54 13.51
C LEU A 90 6.88 39.50 14.69
N VAL A 91 6.09 40.56 14.88
CA VAL A 91 5.04 40.63 15.91
C VAL A 91 4.00 39.52 15.72
N TYR A 92 3.57 39.25 14.49
CA TYR A 92 2.55 38.23 14.20
C TYR A 92 3.05 36.80 14.43
N ILE A 93 4.31 36.50 14.12
CA ILE A 93 4.95 35.21 14.45
C ILE A 93 4.97 35.00 15.97
N TYR A 94 5.36 36.02 16.72
CA TYR A 94 5.38 35.98 18.19
C TYR A 94 3.96 35.78 18.78
N LEU A 95 2.95 36.46 18.24
CA LEU A 95 1.56 36.29 18.67
C LEU A 95 1.03 34.86 18.43
N ILE A 96 1.31 34.26 17.26
CA ILE A 96 0.87 32.87 16.98
C ILE A 96 1.47 31.88 17.99
N HIS A 97 2.68 32.13 18.49
CA HIS A 97 3.35 31.25 19.46
C HIS A 97 2.85 31.45 20.91
N HIS A 98 2.47 32.67 21.31
CA HIS A 98 2.17 32.99 22.71
C HIS A 98 0.70 33.35 23.02
N ALA A 99 -0.18 33.52 22.02
CA ALA A 99 -1.57 33.94 22.26
C ALA A 99 -2.43 32.93 23.04
N GLU A 100 -2.04 31.66 23.11
CA GLU A 100 -2.69 30.65 23.98
C GLU A 100 -2.32 30.82 25.46
N GLN A 101 -1.19 31.46 25.75
CA GLN A 101 -0.64 31.62 27.11
C GLN A 101 -1.13 32.92 27.76
N GLU A 102 -1.46 33.92 26.96
CA GLU A 102 -1.91 35.27 27.38
C GLU A 102 -3.11 35.72 26.51
N PRO A 103 -4.26 35.03 26.58
CA PRO A 103 -5.38 35.25 25.66
C PRO A 103 -5.97 36.66 25.76
N ASP A 104 -6.14 37.20 26.97
CA ASP A 104 -6.74 38.52 27.18
C ASP A 104 -5.91 39.65 26.55
N LEU A 105 -4.58 39.57 26.68
CA LEU A 105 -3.66 40.50 26.02
C LEU A 105 -3.60 40.26 24.50
N ALA A 106 -3.85 39.04 24.03
CA ALA A 106 -3.97 38.75 22.60
C ALA A 106 -5.23 39.39 21.99
N LEU A 107 -6.37 39.39 22.69
CA LEU A 107 -7.63 40.00 22.21
C LEU A 107 -7.45 41.49 21.83
N LEU A 108 -6.65 42.25 22.59
CA LEU A 108 -6.31 43.65 22.30
C LEU A 108 -5.70 43.85 20.91
N SER A 109 -4.98 42.84 20.40
CA SER A 109 -4.35 42.87 19.07
C SER A 109 -5.35 42.71 17.93
N ILE A 110 -6.46 42.01 18.17
CA ILE A 110 -7.32 41.46 17.10
C ILE A 110 -8.03 42.56 16.33
N ASN A 111 -8.56 43.58 17.01
CA ASN A 111 -9.15 44.76 16.37
C ASN A 111 -8.17 45.47 15.41
N THR A 112 -6.86 45.39 15.66
CA THR A 112 -5.81 45.99 14.82
C THR A 112 -5.41 45.07 13.65
N ILE A 113 -5.43 43.74 13.85
CA ILE A 113 -5.20 42.77 12.78
C ILE A 113 -6.42 42.72 11.84
N GLN A 114 -7.65 42.83 12.36
CA GLN A 114 -8.88 42.94 11.57
C GLN A 114 -8.88 44.20 10.69
N LYS A 115 -8.44 45.36 11.22
CA LYS A 115 -8.20 46.57 10.41
C LYS A 115 -7.18 46.34 9.29
N SER A 116 -6.16 45.51 9.52
CA SER A 116 -5.16 45.14 8.50
C SER A 116 -5.73 44.24 7.37
N LEU A 117 -6.97 43.73 7.47
CA LEU A 117 -7.71 43.14 6.34
C LEU A 117 -8.23 44.18 5.34
N SER A 118 -8.15 45.48 5.67
CA SER A 118 -8.54 46.58 4.77
C SER A 118 -7.31 47.32 4.19
N ASP A 119 -6.10 46.83 4.48
CA ASP A 119 -4.84 47.42 4.02
C ASP A 119 -4.74 47.39 2.49
N SER A 120 -4.16 48.42 1.86
CA SER A 120 -4.02 48.47 0.40
C SER A 120 -3.10 47.37 -0.13
N ASN A 121 -2.12 46.92 0.65
CA ASN A 121 -1.18 45.88 0.27
C ASN A 121 -1.77 44.47 0.47
N PRO A 122 -1.96 43.66 -0.59
CA PRO A 122 -2.49 42.31 -0.47
C PRO A 122 -1.60 41.37 0.37
N GLN A 123 -0.30 41.64 0.48
CA GLN A 123 0.58 40.88 1.39
C GLN A 123 0.20 41.11 2.85
N VAL A 124 -0.18 42.34 3.23
CA VAL A 124 -0.62 42.68 4.59
C VAL A 124 -1.97 42.02 4.88
N ARG A 125 -2.94 42.12 3.95
CA ARG A 125 -4.26 41.50 4.10
C ARG A 125 -4.17 39.98 4.27
N ALA A 126 -3.40 39.31 3.42
CA ALA A 126 -3.18 37.86 3.49
C ALA A 126 -2.40 37.44 4.74
N LEU A 127 -1.44 38.24 5.20
CA LEU A 127 -0.68 38.00 6.43
C LEU A 127 -1.59 38.12 7.66
N ALA A 128 -2.40 39.18 7.74
CA ALA A 128 -3.39 39.36 8.81
C ALA A 128 -4.37 38.18 8.89
N LEU A 129 -4.90 37.73 7.75
CA LEU A 129 -5.82 36.59 7.68
C LEU A 129 -5.16 35.26 8.12
N LYS A 130 -3.89 35.02 7.72
CA LYS A 130 -3.09 33.86 8.17
C LYS A 130 -2.81 33.88 9.68
N THR A 131 -2.70 35.06 10.28
CA THR A 131 -2.43 35.24 11.71
C THR A 131 -3.69 35.11 12.56
N MET A 132 -4.82 35.73 12.19
CA MET A 132 -6.08 35.54 12.94
C MET A 132 -6.54 34.08 12.91
N SER A 133 -6.47 33.42 11.76
CA SER A 133 -6.72 31.97 11.66
C SER A 133 -5.62 31.10 12.31
N GLY A 134 -4.50 31.69 12.75
CA GLY A 134 -3.43 31.00 13.48
C GLY A 134 -3.50 31.18 15.00
N ILE A 135 -4.31 32.11 15.51
CA ILE A 135 -4.50 32.34 16.94
C ILE A 135 -5.51 31.32 17.48
N ARG A 136 -5.07 30.45 18.39
CA ARG A 136 -5.87 29.34 18.94
C ARG A 136 -6.73 29.77 20.15
N VAL A 137 -7.59 30.77 19.93
CA VAL A 137 -8.53 31.29 20.94
C VAL A 137 -9.97 31.08 20.42
N PRO A 138 -10.80 30.21 21.03
CA PRO A 138 -12.13 29.89 20.49
C PRO A 138 -13.07 31.09 20.34
N VAL A 139 -12.98 32.06 21.26
CA VAL A 139 -13.82 33.29 21.32
C VAL A 139 -13.81 34.09 20.01
N ILE A 140 -12.76 33.96 19.19
CA ILE A 140 -12.57 34.78 17.99
C ILE A 140 -13.05 34.09 16.70
N SER A 141 -13.57 32.85 16.79
CA SER A 141 -13.96 32.04 15.63
C SER A 141 -14.87 32.78 14.65
N GLN A 142 -15.93 33.44 15.14
CA GLN A 142 -16.87 34.23 14.34
C GLN A 142 -16.18 35.41 13.62
N ILE A 143 -15.17 36.03 14.25
CA ILE A 143 -14.36 37.10 13.65
C ILE A 143 -13.46 36.52 12.54
N VAL A 144 -12.95 35.30 12.72
CA VAL A 144 -12.17 34.55 11.72
C VAL A 144 -13.06 34.15 10.54
N SER A 145 -14.28 33.66 10.75
CA SER A 145 -15.25 33.36 9.67
C SER A 145 -15.59 34.62 8.85
N LEU A 146 -15.87 35.76 9.50
CA LEU A 146 -16.12 37.02 8.81
C LEU A 146 -14.88 37.53 8.04
N ALA A 147 -13.68 37.33 8.59
CA ALA A 147 -12.41 37.62 7.92
C ALA A 147 -12.18 36.71 6.69
N ILE A 148 -12.55 35.43 6.77
CA ILE A 148 -12.53 34.49 5.64
C ILE A 148 -13.54 34.92 4.57
N LYS A 149 -14.79 35.26 4.93
CA LYS A 149 -15.81 35.76 3.99
C LYS A 149 -15.30 36.96 3.19
N LYS A 150 -14.63 37.91 3.85
CA LYS A 150 -13.98 39.04 3.19
C LYS A 150 -12.78 38.61 2.33
N GLY A 151 -11.98 37.66 2.80
CA GLY A 151 -10.83 37.12 2.07
C GLY A 151 -11.18 36.32 0.82
N VAL A 152 -12.36 35.67 0.78
CA VAL A 152 -12.91 34.98 -0.40
C VAL A 152 -13.24 35.97 -1.51
N GLY A 153 -13.78 37.14 -1.16
CA GLY A 153 -14.12 38.21 -2.11
C GLY A 153 -12.96 39.13 -2.51
N ASP A 154 -11.71 38.85 -2.11
CA ASP A 154 -10.59 39.75 -2.39
C ASP A 154 -10.16 39.71 -3.87
N MET A 155 -9.94 40.89 -4.46
CA MET A 155 -9.45 41.03 -5.83
C MET A 155 -8.13 40.28 -6.07
N SER A 156 -7.26 40.19 -5.06
CA SER A 156 -5.97 39.51 -5.15
C SER A 156 -6.08 38.01 -4.83
N PRO A 157 -5.79 37.11 -5.79
CA PRO A 157 -5.81 35.67 -5.52
C PRO A 157 -4.79 35.23 -4.46
N TYR A 158 -3.76 36.03 -4.13
CA TYR A 158 -2.88 35.75 -2.98
C TYR A 158 -3.64 35.79 -1.64
N VAL A 159 -4.61 36.69 -1.51
CA VAL A 159 -5.49 36.77 -0.33
C VAL A 159 -6.54 35.66 -0.36
N ARG A 160 -7.12 35.35 -1.54
CA ARG A 160 -8.07 34.23 -1.68
C ARG A 160 -7.45 32.86 -1.36
N ARG A 161 -6.19 32.63 -1.77
CA ARG A 161 -5.39 31.46 -1.33
C ARG A 161 -5.19 31.44 0.18
N ALA A 162 -4.95 32.60 0.80
CA ALA A 162 -4.84 32.70 2.26
C ALA A 162 -6.17 32.43 2.98
N ALA A 163 -7.31 32.77 2.38
CA ALA A 163 -8.64 32.42 2.88
C ALA A 163 -8.90 30.91 2.78
N ALA A 164 -8.57 30.28 1.65
CA ALA A 164 -8.65 28.82 1.50
C ALA A 164 -7.85 28.09 2.60
N MET A 165 -6.61 28.49 2.86
CA MET A 165 -5.78 27.91 3.93
C MET A 165 -6.15 28.34 5.36
N ALA A 166 -7.13 29.23 5.53
CA ALA A 166 -7.68 29.62 6.83
C ALA A 166 -8.95 28.84 7.20
N ILE A 167 -9.70 28.34 6.21
CA ILE A 167 -10.96 27.59 6.37
C ILE A 167 -10.82 26.37 7.31
N PRO A 168 -9.87 25.44 7.13
CA PRO A 168 -9.75 24.27 8.02
C PRO A 168 -9.32 24.64 9.44
N LYS A 169 -8.55 25.73 9.59
CA LYS A 169 -8.17 26.23 10.90
C LYS A 169 -9.38 26.81 11.64
N CYS A 170 -10.29 27.50 10.93
CA CYS A 170 -11.53 28.00 11.50
C CYS A 170 -12.45 26.85 11.95
N PHE A 171 -12.54 25.79 11.15
CA PHE A 171 -13.26 24.57 11.53
C PHE A 171 -12.66 23.90 12.78
N ARG A 172 -11.33 23.89 12.91
CA ARG A 172 -10.62 23.43 14.12
C ARG A 172 -10.71 24.38 15.33
N LEU A 173 -11.28 25.58 15.18
CA LEU A 173 -11.62 26.48 16.31
C LEU A 173 -13.08 26.31 16.74
N ASP A 174 -14.00 26.12 15.79
CA ASP A 174 -15.43 26.01 16.03
C ASP A 174 -16.12 25.19 14.91
N PRO A 175 -16.37 23.88 15.13
CA PRO A 175 -17.01 23.01 14.14
C PRO A 175 -18.42 23.43 13.73
N ASN A 176 -19.12 24.21 14.58
CA ASN A 176 -20.49 24.66 14.33
C ASN A 176 -20.58 25.63 13.14
N GLN A 177 -19.46 26.23 12.72
CA GLN A 177 -19.40 27.15 11.59
C GLN A 177 -19.26 26.45 10.23
N SER A 178 -19.18 25.11 10.23
CA SER A 178 -19.06 24.27 9.02
C SER A 178 -19.98 24.66 7.85
N PRO A 179 -21.31 24.92 7.98
CA PRO A 179 -22.15 25.27 6.83
C PRO A 179 -21.71 26.55 6.11
N GLN A 180 -21.28 27.59 6.84
CA GLN A 180 -20.79 28.83 6.24
C GLN A 180 -19.43 28.63 5.56
N LEU A 181 -18.54 27.85 6.21
CA LEU A 181 -17.22 27.54 5.67
C LEU A 181 -17.32 26.74 4.35
N ILE A 182 -18.36 25.92 4.18
CA ILE A 182 -18.63 25.14 2.96
C ILE A 182 -19.10 26.03 1.80
N GLU A 183 -19.93 27.04 2.05
CA GLU A 183 -20.32 28.06 1.05
C GLU A 183 -19.09 28.81 0.51
N TYR A 184 -18.21 29.24 1.42
CA TYR A 184 -16.93 29.89 1.09
C TYR A 184 -15.99 28.95 0.32
N LEU A 185 -15.95 27.67 0.71
CA LEU A 185 -15.11 26.65 0.07
C LEU A 185 -15.57 26.32 -1.35
N SER A 186 -16.88 26.15 -1.59
CA SER A 186 -17.44 25.96 -2.94
C SER A 186 -17.10 27.14 -3.86
N THR A 187 -17.22 28.36 -3.33
CA THR A 187 -16.83 29.58 -4.06
C THR A 187 -15.35 29.58 -4.47
N LEU A 188 -14.46 29.09 -3.59
CA LEU A 188 -13.02 29.01 -3.86
C LEU A 188 -12.60 27.82 -4.74
N LEU A 189 -13.34 26.70 -4.72
CA LEU A 189 -13.16 25.60 -5.67
C LEU A 189 -13.51 26.03 -7.10
N GLY A 190 -14.45 26.96 -7.24
CA GLY A 190 -14.80 27.62 -8.51
C GLY A 190 -13.85 28.73 -8.99
N ASP A 191 -12.75 29.03 -8.28
CA ASP A 191 -11.87 30.14 -8.67
C ASP A 191 -11.25 29.93 -10.07
N LYS A 192 -11.11 31.04 -10.80
CA LYS A 192 -10.41 31.08 -12.09
C LYS A 192 -8.93 30.73 -11.93
N GLN A 193 -8.30 31.08 -10.79
CA GLN A 193 -6.87 30.90 -10.55
C GLN A 193 -6.54 29.52 -9.96
N TYR A 194 -5.73 28.75 -10.70
CA TYR A 194 -5.30 27.39 -10.34
C TYR A 194 -4.73 27.25 -8.92
N TYR A 195 -3.89 28.18 -8.45
CA TYR A 195 -3.27 28.09 -7.12
C TYR A 195 -4.23 28.44 -5.96
N VAL A 196 -5.39 29.05 -6.25
CA VAL A 196 -6.46 29.24 -5.25
C VAL A 196 -7.31 27.98 -5.19
N ALA A 197 -7.73 27.47 -6.35
CA ALA A 197 -8.48 26.22 -6.45
C ALA A 197 -7.71 25.03 -5.84
N GLY A 198 -6.40 24.93 -6.06
CA GLY A 198 -5.54 23.93 -5.43
C GLY A 198 -5.53 24.02 -3.90
N ALA A 199 -5.41 25.23 -3.34
CA ALA A 199 -5.52 25.44 -1.89
C ALA A 199 -6.94 25.14 -1.36
N ALA A 200 -7.98 25.42 -2.14
CA ALA A 200 -9.35 25.04 -1.79
C ALA A 200 -9.52 23.51 -1.77
N VAL A 201 -8.90 22.77 -2.69
CA VAL A 201 -8.88 21.29 -2.64
C VAL A 201 -8.11 20.77 -1.41
N THR A 202 -7.00 21.41 -1.00
CA THR A 202 -6.34 21.03 0.28
C THR A 202 -7.26 21.23 1.48
N ALA A 203 -8.05 22.32 1.50
CA ALA A 203 -9.00 22.61 2.58
C ALA A 203 -10.22 21.67 2.58
N PHE A 204 -10.72 21.30 1.40
CA PHE A 204 -11.80 20.32 1.23
C PHE A 204 -11.39 18.95 1.82
N MET A 205 -10.19 18.48 1.47
CA MET A 205 -9.66 17.20 1.95
C MET A 205 -9.44 17.15 3.47
N GLU A 206 -9.27 18.30 4.15
CA GLU A 206 -9.12 18.38 5.61
C GLU A 206 -10.47 18.48 6.34
N MET A 207 -11.53 19.00 5.69
CA MET A 207 -12.82 19.27 6.34
C MET A 207 -13.93 18.27 6.03
N CYS A 208 -14.09 17.84 4.78
CA CYS A 208 -15.29 17.12 4.31
C CYS A 208 -14.98 16.14 3.18
N PRO A 209 -14.11 15.13 3.37
CA PRO A 209 -13.75 14.15 2.33
C PRO A 209 -14.94 13.29 1.84
N GLU A 210 -16.08 13.33 2.54
CA GLU A 210 -17.26 12.54 2.21
C GLU A 210 -18.21 13.21 1.21
N ARG A 211 -18.36 14.54 1.24
CA ARG A 211 -19.32 15.29 0.41
C ARG A 211 -18.79 15.56 -1.00
N THR A 212 -18.90 14.54 -1.85
CA THR A 212 -18.58 14.60 -3.28
C THR A 212 -19.43 15.59 -4.06
N ASP A 213 -20.61 15.94 -3.56
CA ASP A 213 -21.61 16.82 -4.20
C ASP A 213 -21.02 18.15 -4.68
N ILE A 214 -20.17 18.75 -3.82
CA ILE A 214 -19.53 20.05 -4.03
C ILE A 214 -18.51 19.96 -5.19
N ILE A 215 -17.95 18.78 -5.45
CA ILE A 215 -16.93 18.57 -6.50
C ILE A 215 -17.56 18.52 -7.89
N HIS A 216 -18.78 17.96 -8.06
CA HIS A 216 -19.35 17.68 -9.39
C HIS A 216 -19.27 18.90 -10.33
N LYS A 217 -19.83 20.04 -9.90
CA LYS A 217 -19.85 21.31 -10.63
C LYS A 217 -18.45 21.84 -11.02
N HIS A 218 -17.44 21.50 -10.25
CA HIS A 218 -16.07 22.00 -10.42
C HIS A 218 -15.12 20.96 -11.04
N TYR A 219 -15.54 19.69 -11.15
CA TYR A 219 -14.70 18.56 -11.58
C TYR A 219 -13.94 18.84 -12.87
N ARG A 220 -14.64 19.13 -13.98
CA ARG A 220 -14.00 19.40 -15.28
C ARG A 220 -13.07 20.61 -15.24
N SER A 221 -13.34 21.59 -14.37
CA SER A 221 -12.52 22.80 -14.20
C SER A 221 -11.23 22.49 -13.44
N LEU A 222 -11.33 21.71 -12.36
CA LEU A 222 -10.19 21.24 -11.57
C LEU A 222 -9.29 20.32 -12.40
N VAL A 223 -9.87 19.36 -13.14
CA VAL A 223 -9.16 18.39 -14.00
C VAL A 223 -8.33 19.07 -15.10
N ARG A 224 -8.80 20.20 -15.66
CA ARG A 224 -8.00 21.04 -16.57
C ARG A 224 -6.88 21.81 -15.86
N LYS A 225 -7.13 22.28 -14.63
CA LYS A 225 -6.19 23.11 -13.86
C LYS A 225 -5.06 22.33 -13.18
N VAL A 226 -5.15 21.00 -13.00
CA VAL A 226 -4.18 20.21 -12.20
C VAL A 226 -2.73 20.42 -12.66
N VAL A 227 -2.48 20.49 -13.97
CA VAL A 227 -1.12 20.63 -14.53
C VAL A 227 -0.46 21.94 -14.09
N ASP A 228 -1.22 23.03 -13.95
CA ASP A 228 -0.72 24.35 -13.56
C ASP A 228 -0.65 24.54 -12.02
N MET A 229 -1.28 23.67 -11.23
CA MET A 229 -1.26 23.75 -9.76
C MET A 229 0.15 23.57 -9.19
N ASP A 230 0.41 24.12 -7.99
CA ASP A 230 1.66 23.86 -7.29
C ASP A 230 1.73 22.42 -6.76
N GLU A 231 2.94 21.87 -6.65
CA GLU A 231 3.20 20.43 -6.43
C GLU A 231 2.42 19.83 -5.23
N TRP A 232 2.27 20.61 -4.14
CA TRP A 232 1.49 20.23 -2.97
C TRP A 232 -0.02 20.16 -3.25
N SER A 233 -0.54 21.11 -4.01
CA SER A 233 -1.92 21.09 -4.50
C SER A 233 -2.15 19.97 -5.52
N GLN A 234 -1.16 19.64 -6.37
CA GLN A 234 -1.22 18.50 -7.29
C GLN A 234 -1.37 17.19 -6.53
N LEU A 235 -0.54 16.95 -5.50
CA LEU A 235 -0.64 15.76 -4.63
C LEU A 235 -2.03 15.59 -4.00
N SER A 236 -2.58 16.67 -3.42
CA SER A 236 -3.91 16.66 -2.78
C SER A 236 -5.03 16.52 -3.80
N THR A 237 -4.94 17.18 -4.96
CA THR A 237 -5.95 17.12 -6.02
C THR A 237 -5.96 15.75 -6.69
N LEU A 238 -4.81 15.12 -6.91
CA LEU A 238 -4.73 13.71 -7.33
C LEU A 238 -5.35 12.77 -6.28
N ARG A 239 -5.15 12.98 -4.97
CA ARG A 239 -5.83 12.17 -3.92
C ARG A 239 -7.35 12.36 -3.97
N MET A 240 -7.82 13.61 -4.01
CA MET A 240 -9.24 13.95 -4.07
C MET A 240 -9.91 13.33 -5.32
N LEU A 241 -9.32 13.51 -6.50
CA LEU A 241 -9.84 12.97 -7.75
C LEU A 241 -9.78 11.43 -7.79
N THR A 242 -8.81 10.80 -7.11
CA THR A 242 -8.79 9.33 -6.97
C THR A 242 -10.02 8.84 -6.20
N ILE A 243 -10.29 9.44 -5.03
CA ILE A 243 -11.40 9.08 -4.15
C ILE A 243 -12.75 9.37 -4.82
N TYR A 244 -12.88 10.56 -5.42
CA TYR A 244 -14.07 10.96 -6.18
C TYR A 244 -14.33 10.01 -7.35
N ALA A 245 -13.31 9.57 -8.09
CA ALA A 245 -13.50 8.68 -9.23
C ALA A 245 -14.09 7.33 -8.81
N ARG A 246 -13.60 6.72 -7.72
CA ARG A 246 -14.19 5.50 -7.15
C ARG A 246 -15.63 5.71 -6.66
N LYS A 247 -15.89 6.84 -6.00
CA LYS A 247 -17.21 7.24 -5.47
C LYS A 247 -18.21 7.75 -6.51
N CYS A 248 -17.83 7.95 -7.78
CA CYS A 248 -18.69 8.66 -8.76
C CYS A 248 -18.64 8.11 -10.20
N PHE A 249 -17.83 7.10 -10.50
CA PHE A 249 -17.86 6.39 -11.79
C PHE A 249 -17.85 4.87 -11.52
N PRO A 250 -18.69 4.08 -12.20
CA PRO A 250 -18.67 2.62 -12.08
C PRO A 250 -17.52 2.04 -12.90
N ARG A 251 -17.26 0.73 -12.76
CA ARG A 251 -16.23 0.03 -13.54
C ARG A 251 -16.87 -0.85 -14.63
N ARG A 252 -17.39 -0.23 -15.68
CA ARG A 252 -18.06 -0.91 -16.80
C ARG A 252 -17.11 -1.77 -17.64
N THR A 253 -17.10 -3.07 -17.37
CA THR A 253 -16.45 -4.09 -18.21
C THR A 253 -17.44 -4.66 -19.22
N ARG A 254 -17.32 -4.31 -20.51
CA ARG A 254 -18.08 -4.98 -21.58
C ARG A 254 -17.26 -6.13 -22.14
N THR A 255 -17.75 -7.36 -21.99
CA THR A 255 -17.30 -8.50 -22.80
C THR A 255 -17.66 -8.25 -24.26
N PHE A 256 -16.67 -8.06 -25.12
CA PHE A 256 -16.90 -8.01 -26.56
C PHE A 256 -16.93 -9.43 -27.13
N LYS A 257 -18.05 -9.81 -27.77
CA LYS A 257 -18.08 -10.99 -28.63
C LYS A 257 -17.24 -10.72 -29.87
N ALA A 258 -16.52 -11.74 -30.37
CA ALA A 258 -15.65 -11.62 -31.54
C ALA A 258 -16.46 -11.28 -32.81
N GLY A 259 -16.58 -9.98 -33.11
CA GLY A 259 -17.30 -9.44 -34.27
C GLY A 259 -17.61 -7.95 -34.16
N GLU A 260 -18.06 -7.48 -33.00
CA GLU A 260 -18.46 -6.07 -32.80
C GLU A 260 -17.29 -5.16 -32.38
N LYS A 261 -16.35 -4.88 -33.29
CA LYS A 261 -15.32 -3.85 -33.04
C LYS A 261 -15.86 -2.45 -33.40
N PRO A 262 -15.91 -1.48 -32.46
CA PRO A 262 -16.25 -0.09 -32.79
C PRO A 262 -15.10 0.55 -33.59
N ALA A 263 -15.45 1.32 -34.62
CA ALA A 263 -14.51 1.78 -35.65
C ALA A 263 -13.27 2.54 -35.14
N ALA A 264 -13.33 3.15 -33.95
CA ALA A 264 -12.20 3.84 -33.32
C ALA A 264 -10.99 2.92 -33.03
N LEU A 265 -11.21 1.60 -32.84
CA LEU A 265 -10.15 0.61 -32.58
C LEU A 265 -9.60 -0.04 -33.87
N GLN A 266 -10.21 0.21 -35.03
CA GLN A 266 -9.87 -0.47 -36.28
C GLN A 266 -8.50 -0.07 -36.86
N GLY A 267 -7.93 1.05 -36.42
CA GLY A 267 -6.78 1.70 -37.08
C GLY A 267 -5.37 1.31 -36.60
N PHE A 268 -5.21 0.45 -35.59
CA PHE A 268 -3.90 0.27 -34.93
C PHE A 268 -3.42 -1.18 -34.70
N TYR A 269 -4.27 -2.18 -34.91
CA TYR A 269 -3.94 -3.60 -34.70
C TYR A 269 -4.04 -4.39 -36.00
N ASN A 270 -2.92 -4.43 -36.73
CA ASN A 270 -2.78 -5.24 -37.94
C ASN A 270 -1.41 -5.95 -37.97
N GLU A 271 -1.19 -6.83 -36.98
CA GLU A 271 -0.18 -7.89 -37.05
C GLU A 271 -0.78 -9.13 -36.37
N ALA A 272 -0.84 -10.26 -37.08
CA ALA A 272 -1.68 -11.39 -36.70
C ALA A 272 -0.95 -12.35 -35.74
N GLY A 273 -1.49 -12.53 -34.55
CA GLY A 273 -1.14 -13.60 -33.62
C GLY A 273 -2.38 -14.44 -33.33
N ASP A 274 -2.62 -15.47 -34.15
CA ASP A 274 -3.76 -16.38 -33.96
C ASP A 274 -3.47 -17.38 -32.83
N ASN A 275 -4.22 -17.25 -31.73
CA ASN A 275 -4.38 -18.23 -30.65
C ASN A 275 -5.70 -17.95 -29.93
N GLY A 276 -6.50 -18.98 -29.71
CA GLY A 276 -7.92 -18.83 -29.39
C GLY A 276 -8.28 -18.59 -27.92
N ASP A 277 -9.54 -18.17 -27.78
CA ASP A 277 -10.42 -18.36 -26.62
C ASP A 277 -10.00 -17.80 -25.25
N ALA A 278 -9.78 -16.49 -25.22
CA ALA A 278 -10.11 -15.66 -24.06
C ALA A 278 -10.87 -14.41 -24.52
N GLY A 279 -12.13 -14.25 -24.08
CA GLY A 279 -12.95 -13.09 -24.42
C GLY A 279 -12.41 -11.82 -23.78
N GLU A 280 -11.72 -10.96 -24.55
CA GLU A 280 -11.11 -9.73 -24.04
C GLU A 280 -12.14 -8.78 -23.42
N GLN A 281 -12.14 -8.68 -22.10
CA GLN A 281 -12.95 -7.72 -21.33
C GLN A 281 -12.35 -6.32 -21.45
N ALA A 282 -12.73 -5.60 -22.50
CA ALA A 282 -12.37 -4.19 -22.61
C ALA A 282 -13.14 -3.36 -21.56
N ILE A 283 -12.38 -2.68 -20.70
CA ILE A 283 -12.92 -1.71 -19.73
C ILE A 283 -13.31 -0.46 -20.52
N ILE A 284 -14.61 -0.12 -20.52
CA ILE A 284 -15.09 1.13 -21.10
C ILE A 284 -14.96 2.21 -20.03
N LEU A 285 -14.18 3.25 -20.33
CA LEU A 285 -14.02 4.43 -19.46
C LEU A 285 -15.12 5.44 -19.77
N ASP A 286 -15.66 6.10 -18.73
CA ASP A 286 -16.48 7.29 -18.95
C ASP A 286 -15.62 8.46 -19.50
N PRO A 287 -16.14 9.31 -20.40
CA PRO A 287 -15.37 10.41 -21.01
C PRO A 287 -14.78 11.40 -19.98
N ASP A 288 -15.45 11.59 -18.84
CA ASP A 288 -14.94 12.44 -17.76
C ASP A 288 -13.78 11.82 -16.99
N LEU A 289 -13.74 10.48 -16.92
CA LEU A 289 -12.61 9.76 -16.36
C LEU A 289 -11.45 9.70 -17.37
N GLU A 290 -11.72 9.50 -18.65
CA GLU A 290 -10.70 9.58 -19.70
C GLU A 290 -10.04 10.97 -19.74
N LEU A 291 -10.83 12.04 -19.61
CA LEU A 291 -10.36 13.42 -19.49
C LEU A 291 -9.35 13.59 -18.33
N LEU A 292 -9.62 12.97 -17.18
CA LEU A 292 -8.70 12.95 -16.03
C LEU A 292 -7.42 12.17 -16.34
N LEU A 293 -7.54 10.94 -16.85
CA LEU A 293 -6.40 10.06 -17.13
C LEU A 293 -5.49 10.64 -18.22
N ASN A 294 -6.04 11.37 -19.18
CA ASN A 294 -5.31 12.10 -20.20
C ASN A 294 -4.69 13.42 -19.67
N SER A 295 -5.39 14.21 -18.85
CA SER A 295 -4.86 15.49 -18.37
C SER A 295 -3.69 15.34 -17.38
N ILE A 296 -3.64 14.24 -16.61
CA ILE A 296 -2.53 13.98 -15.66
C ILE A 296 -1.29 13.38 -16.33
N LYS A 297 -1.35 13.00 -17.61
CA LYS A 297 -0.22 12.36 -18.34
C LYS A 297 1.09 13.17 -18.31
N PRO A 298 1.10 14.52 -18.39
CA PRO A 298 2.32 15.32 -18.24
C PRO A 298 2.93 15.27 -16.82
N LEU A 299 2.14 15.00 -15.78
CA LEU A 299 2.61 14.95 -14.38
C LEU A 299 3.60 13.80 -14.13
N LEU A 300 3.61 12.78 -14.99
CA LEU A 300 4.65 11.75 -15.03
C LEU A 300 6.07 12.30 -15.30
N GLN A 301 6.19 13.50 -15.87
CA GLN A 301 7.46 14.19 -16.14
C GLN A 301 7.77 15.29 -15.11
N SER A 302 7.02 15.36 -14.02
CA SER A 302 7.26 16.33 -12.94
C SER A 302 8.59 16.07 -12.21
N ARG A 303 9.18 17.14 -11.68
CA ARG A 303 10.46 17.07 -10.91
C ARG A 303 10.27 16.47 -9.52
N ASN A 304 9.06 16.52 -8.99
CA ASN A 304 8.72 16.03 -7.66
C ASN A 304 8.34 14.55 -7.72
N SER A 305 9.17 13.69 -7.12
CA SER A 305 8.96 12.24 -7.08
C SER A 305 7.60 11.84 -6.48
N GLY A 306 7.08 12.61 -5.53
CA GLY A 306 5.75 12.41 -4.95
C GLY A 306 4.64 12.58 -5.97
N VAL A 307 4.74 13.57 -6.87
CA VAL A 307 3.74 13.81 -7.92
C VAL A 307 3.77 12.69 -8.96
N VAL A 308 4.95 12.18 -9.33
CA VAL A 308 5.09 11.00 -10.20
C VAL A 308 4.45 9.76 -9.56
N VAL A 309 4.73 9.48 -8.28
CA VAL A 309 4.12 8.34 -7.55
C VAL A 309 2.62 8.52 -7.36
N ALA A 310 2.12 9.73 -7.07
CA ALA A 310 0.70 10.01 -6.97
C ALA A 310 -0.03 9.85 -8.32
N THR A 311 0.61 10.20 -9.44
CA THR A 311 0.08 10.00 -10.79
C THR A 311 0.02 8.50 -11.12
N ALA A 312 1.08 7.75 -10.80
CA ALA A 312 1.10 6.30 -10.92
C ALA A 312 0.03 5.61 -10.04
N ARG A 313 -0.22 6.12 -8.82
CA ARG A 313 -1.33 5.67 -7.96
C ARG A 313 -2.69 5.85 -8.64
N CYS A 314 -2.95 7.00 -9.26
CA CYS A 314 -4.19 7.21 -10.01
C CYS A 314 -4.34 6.19 -11.14
N TYR A 315 -3.27 5.96 -11.92
CA TYR A 315 -3.29 5.01 -13.02
C TYR A 315 -3.45 3.55 -12.58
N VAL A 316 -2.87 3.13 -11.45
CA VAL A 316 -3.02 1.76 -10.94
C VAL A 316 -4.36 1.52 -10.25
N SER A 317 -4.95 2.54 -9.62
CA SER A 317 -6.23 2.39 -8.90
C SER A 317 -7.47 2.52 -9.80
N ILE A 318 -7.36 3.22 -10.93
CA ILE A 318 -8.50 3.62 -11.77
C ILE A 318 -8.25 3.41 -13.29
N GLY A 319 -7.00 3.48 -13.75
CA GLY A 319 -6.66 3.46 -15.18
C GLY A 319 -6.66 2.08 -15.84
N THR A 320 -6.75 2.07 -17.17
CA THR A 320 -6.53 0.89 -18.02
C THR A 320 -5.05 0.44 -18.02
N PRO A 321 -4.74 -0.80 -18.45
CA PRO A 321 -3.37 -1.29 -18.58
C PRO A 321 -2.39 -0.35 -19.31
N GLU A 322 -2.86 0.40 -20.30
CA GLU A 322 -2.04 1.32 -21.13
C GLU A 322 -1.51 2.54 -20.36
N TYR A 323 -2.32 3.11 -19.47
CA TYR A 323 -1.88 4.21 -18.63
C TYR A 323 -0.85 3.74 -17.58
N ILE A 324 -1.03 2.53 -17.04
CA ILE A 324 -0.06 1.91 -16.12
C ILE A 324 1.27 1.67 -16.86
N LYS A 325 1.24 1.14 -18.09
CA LYS A 325 2.40 0.99 -18.97
C LYS A 325 3.12 2.32 -19.21
N SER A 326 2.37 3.41 -19.39
CA SER A 326 2.92 4.76 -19.52
C SER A 326 3.64 5.26 -18.24
N ALA A 327 3.24 4.78 -17.06
CA ALA A 327 3.82 5.15 -15.77
C ALA A 327 5.09 4.36 -15.38
N VAL A 328 5.33 3.17 -15.96
CA VAL A 328 6.48 2.30 -15.61
C VAL A 328 7.83 2.99 -15.84
N GLY A 329 8.05 3.58 -17.02
CA GLY A 329 9.30 4.29 -17.34
C GLY A 329 9.61 5.45 -16.39
N PRO A 330 8.64 6.35 -16.11
CA PRO A 330 8.73 7.39 -15.07
C PRO A 330 9.03 6.85 -13.66
N LEU A 331 8.38 5.78 -13.21
CA LEU A 331 8.70 5.16 -11.92
C LEU A 331 10.15 4.66 -11.87
N VAL A 332 10.62 3.98 -12.91
CA VAL A 332 12.02 3.55 -13.04
C VAL A 332 12.99 4.74 -13.11
N ALA A 333 12.56 5.91 -13.60
CA ALA A 333 13.40 7.09 -13.60
C ALA A 333 13.71 7.63 -12.19
N LEU A 334 12.85 7.35 -11.19
CA LEU A 334 13.07 7.75 -9.79
C LEU A 334 14.28 7.04 -9.15
N LEU A 335 14.70 5.88 -9.67
CA LEU A 335 15.92 5.16 -9.26
C LEU A 335 17.23 5.92 -9.60
N ARG A 336 17.13 7.09 -10.24
CA ARG A 336 18.26 8.03 -10.47
C ARG A 336 18.34 9.14 -9.41
N GLY A 337 17.41 9.18 -8.45
CA GLY A 337 17.41 10.12 -7.32
C GLY A 337 18.36 9.72 -6.18
N PRO A 338 18.37 10.47 -5.06
CA PRO A 338 19.07 10.08 -3.83
C PRO A 338 18.50 8.79 -3.23
N SER A 339 19.29 8.10 -2.40
CA SER A 339 19.00 6.82 -1.72
C SER A 339 17.56 6.70 -1.23
N ASP A 340 17.09 7.71 -0.53
CA ASP A 340 15.84 7.71 0.22
C ASP A 340 14.63 7.70 -0.75
N ILE A 341 14.78 8.41 -1.88
CA ILE A 341 13.82 8.40 -2.98
C ILE A 341 13.91 7.07 -3.75
N GLN A 342 15.10 6.47 -3.91
CA GLN A 342 15.23 5.15 -4.54
C GLN A 342 14.51 4.07 -3.72
N GLN A 343 14.68 4.04 -2.39
CA GLN A 343 14.01 3.07 -1.52
C GLN A 343 12.49 3.21 -1.57
N ILE A 344 11.96 4.44 -1.46
CA ILE A 344 10.50 4.70 -1.54
C ILE A 344 9.98 4.35 -2.95
N ALA A 345 10.71 4.68 -4.02
CA ALA A 345 10.34 4.29 -5.37
C ALA A 345 10.30 2.77 -5.55
N LEU A 346 11.25 2.03 -4.97
CA LEU A 346 11.31 0.57 -5.06
C LEU A 346 10.11 -0.12 -4.40
N TYR A 347 9.66 0.29 -3.19
CA TYR A 347 8.43 -0.27 -2.59
C TYR A 347 7.20 -0.10 -3.50
N ASN A 348 7.10 1.06 -4.16
CA ASN A 348 6.04 1.33 -5.12
C ASN A 348 6.19 0.49 -6.39
N ILE A 349 7.41 0.35 -6.91
CA ILE A 349 7.70 -0.48 -8.10
C ILE A 349 7.40 -1.95 -7.83
N VAL A 350 7.81 -2.52 -6.70
CA VAL A 350 7.48 -3.91 -6.31
C VAL A 350 5.97 -4.12 -6.33
N SER A 351 5.21 -3.18 -5.77
CA SER A 351 3.74 -3.25 -5.72
C SER A 351 3.09 -3.20 -7.11
N VAL A 352 3.60 -2.38 -8.04
CA VAL A 352 3.13 -2.38 -9.44
C VAL A 352 3.61 -3.65 -10.18
N CYS A 353 4.80 -4.16 -9.86
CA CYS A 353 5.37 -5.37 -10.45
C CYS A 353 4.61 -6.64 -10.03
N LEU A 354 4.09 -6.70 -8.80
CA LEU A 354 3.17 -7.76 -8.34
C LEU A 354 1.83 -7.76 -9.10
N LEU A 355 1.41 -6.63 -9.67
CA LEU A 355 0.19 -6.50 -10.47
C LEU A 355 0.42 -6.67 -11.98
N ARG A 356 1.60 -6.27 -12.49
CA ARG A 356 1.99 -6.45 -13.90
C ARG A 356 3.53 -6.50 -14.07
N PRO A 357 4.16 -7.68 -13.93
CA PRO A 357 5.61 -7.82 -14.04
C PRO A 357 6.14 -7.65 -15.49
N THR A 358 5.29 -7.94 -16.49
CA THR A 358 5.67 -7.96 -17.92
C THR A 358 6.22 -6.64 -18.44
N GLU A 359 5.69 -5.50 -18.01
CA GLU A 359 6.15 -4.18 -18.50
C GLU A 359 7.51 -3.75 -17.92
N PHE A 360 7.92 -4.32 -16.78
CA PHE A 360 9.22 -4.04 -16.16
C PHE A 360 10.39 -4.80 -16.82
N VAL A 361 10.13 -5.83 -17.64
CA VAL A 361 11.15 -6.64 -18.33
C VAL A 361 12.13 -5.76 -19.14
N LYS A 362 11.63 -4.70 -19.79
CA LYS A 362 12.45 -3.75 -20.57
C LYS A 362 13.44 -2.94 -19.73
N TYR A 363 13.24 -2.90 -18.41
CA TYR A 363 14.01 -2.10 -17.45
C TYR A 363 14.85 -2.95 -16.50
N ALA A 364 14.91 -4.28 -16.69
CA ALA A 364 15.64 -5.22 -15.81
C ALA A 364 17.07 -4.75 -15.43
N SER A 365 17.80 -4.15 -16.39
CA SER A 365 19.14 -3.61 -16.19
C SER A 365 19.25 -2.47 -15.16
N HIS A 366 18.16 -1.74 -14.89
CA HIS A 366 18.12 -0.66 -13.89
C HIS A 366 17.96 -1.19 -12.46
N PHE A 367 17.53 -2.44 -12.30
CA PHE A 367 17.35 -3.11 -11.01
C PHE A 367 18.59 -3.93 -10.58
N LEU A 368 19.65 -3.99 -11.40
CA LEU A 368 20.93 -4.56 -10.98
C LEU A 368 21.50 -3.80 -9.77
N VAL A 369 22.14 -4.53 -8.86
CA VAL A 369 22.63 -4.00 -7.59
C VAL A 369 24.01 -3.37 -7.79
N ARG A 370 24.25 -2.24 -7.13
CA ARG A 370 25.52 -1.50 -7.19
C ARG A 370 26.17 -1.51 -5.81
N ALA A 371 27.50 -1.46 -5.75
CA ALA A 371 28.25 -1.37 -4.49
C ALA A 371 27.98 -0.09 -3.67
N THR A 372 27.20 0.85 -4.20
CA THR A 372 26.73 2.07 -3.52
C THR A 372 25.33 1.94 -2.90
N ASP A 373 24.63 0.82 -3.12
CA ASP A 373 23.24 0.64 -2.70
C ASP A 373 23.18 0.16 -1.24
N THR A 374 22.24 0.69 -0.45
CA THR A 374 22.00 0.27 0.94
C THR A 374 21.24 -1.07 1.01
N SER A 375 21.25 -1.74 2.18
CA SER A 375 20.55 -3.01 2.42
C SER A 375 19.12 -3.01 1.88
N SER A 376 18.29 -2.08 2.37
CA SER A 376 16.89 -1.90 1.95
C SER A 376 16.70 -1.58 0.46
N VAL A 377 17.71 -1.05 -0.23
CA VAL A 377 17.67 -0.79 -1.67
C VAL A 377 18.04 -2.03 -2.48
N TRP A 378 19.06 -2.80 -2.06
CA TRP A 378 19.40 -4.04 -2.76
C TRP A 378 18.40 -5.17 -2.48
N GLU A 379 17.83 -5.26 -1.28
CA GLU A 379 16.75 -6.21 -0.92
C GLU A 379 15.57 -6.10 -1.90
N LEU A 380 15.03 -4.90 -2.07
CA LEU A 380 13.91 -4.63 -2.97
C LEU A 380 14.29 -4.79 -4.44
N LYS A 381 15.53 -4.50 -4.83
CA LYS A 381 16.04 -4.76 -6.19
C LYS A 381 16.06 -6.25 -6.50
N LEU A 382 16.56 -7.08 -5.59
CA LEU A 382 16.55 -8.54 -5.75
C LEU A 382 15.11 -9.06 -5.81
N GLU A 383 14.19 -8.53 -5.02
CA GLU A 383 12.76 -8.84 -5.12
C GLU A 383 12.19 -8.51 -6.51
N VAL A 384 12.39 -7.29 -7.04
CA VAL A 384 11.94 -6.92 -8.40
C VAL A 384 12.56 -7.84 -9.46
N LEU A 385 13.85 -8.14 -9.37
CA LEU A 385 14.50 -9.06 -10.32
C LEU A 385 13.86 -10.45 -10.31
N THR A 386 13.49 -10.99 -9.14
CA THR A 386 12.77 -12.28 -9.06
C THR A 386 11.36 -12.23 -9.63
N LEU A 387 10.62 -11.13 -9.45
CA LEU A 387 9.27 -10.95 -10.00
C LEU A 387 9.28 -10.77 -11.53
N VAL A 388 10.31 -10.12 -12.07
CA VAL A 388 10.49 -9.91 -13.52
C VAL A 388 11.06 -11.16 -14.22
N PHE A 389 11.78 -12.01 -13.49
CA PHE A 389 12.51 -13.17 -14.03
C PHE A 389 11.66 -14.06 -14.97
N PRO A 390 10.44 -14.54 -14.62
CA PRO A 390 9.73 -15.55 -15.41
C PRO A 390 9.39 -15.07 -16.83
N HIS A 391 8.99 -13.80 -16.93
CA HIS A 391 8.59 -13.13 -18.18
C HIS A 391 9.78 -12.61 -19.00
N SER A 392 11.01 -12.71 -18.49
CA SER A 392 12.19 -12.15 -19.14
C SER A 392 12.79 -13.07 -20.22
N PRO A 393 13.39 -12.52 -21.29
CA PRO A 393 14.02 -13.31 -22.35
C PRO A 393 15.28 -14.03 -21.84
N PRO A 394 15.73 -15.13 -22.50
CA PRO A 394 16.79 -16.00 -21.99
C PRO A 394 18.14 -15.31 -21.74
N HIS A 395 18.44 -14.22 -22.44
CA HIS A 395 19.64 -13.41 -22.17
C HIS A 395 19.53 -12.61 -20.86
N VAL A 396 18.34 -12.07 -20.52
CA VAL A 396 18.09 -11.41 -19.23
C VAL A 396 18.06 -12.43 -18.10
N LYS A 397 17.43 -13.61 -18.30
CA LYS A 397 17.49 -14.71 -17.32
C LYS A 397 18.94 -15.11 -17.02
N SER A 398 19.77 -15.21 -18.05
CA SER A 398 21.19 -15.53 -17.90
C SER A 398 21.97 -14.43 -17.16
N LEU A 399 21.70 -13.15 -17.46
CA LEU A 399 22.30 -12.01 -16.76
C LEU A 399 21.93 -11.98 -15.27
N ILE A 400 20.64 -12.14 -14.94
CA ILE A 400 20.16 -12.16 -13.55
C ILE A 400 20.79 -13.32 -12.77
N LEU A 401 20.87 -14.52 -13.36
CA LEU A 401 21.51 -15.66 -12.69
C LEU A 401 23.03 -15.49 -12.52
N ASN A 402 23.72 -14.86 -13.46
CA ASN A 402 25.16 -14.53 -13.32
C ASN A 402 25.39 -13.52 -12.18
N GLU A 403 24.53 -12.51 -12.09
CA GLU A 403 24.58 -11.45 -11.06
C GLU A 403 24.32 -12.04 -9.66
N LEU A 404 23.27 -12.88 -9.53
CA LEU A 404 22.97 -13.59 -8.30
C LEU A 404 24.08 -14.59 -7.91
N GLU A 405 24.69 -15.28 -8.88
CA GLU A 405 25.82 -16.17 -8.64
C GLU A 405 27.05 -15.40 -8.11
N HIS A 406 27.31 -14.19 -8.63
CA HIS A 406 28.36 -13.29 -8.14
C HIS A 406 28.08 -12.86 -6.69
N PHE A 407 26.87 -12.38 -6.38
CA PHE A 407 26.52 -12.00 -5.01
C PHE A 407 26.48 -13.18 -4.04
N SER A 408 26.16 -14.41 -4.49
CA SER A 408 26.27 -15.61 -3.64
C SER A 408 27.72 -15.98 -3.26
N ARG A 409 28.73 -15.31 -3.82
CA ARG A 409 30.15 -15.45 -3.46
C ARG A 409 30.72 -14.19 -2.78
N GLY A 410 29.86 -13.24 -2.41
CA GLY A 410 30.24 -12.01 -1.72
C GLY A 410 30.64 -12.23 -0.25
N SER A 411 31.15 -11.17 0.38
CA SER A 411 31.53 -11.16 1.81
C SER A 411 30.40 -10.72 2.76
N ASP A 412 29.39 -10.01 2.26
CA ASP A 412 28.23 -9.61 3.06
C ASP A 412 27.23 -10.75 3.21
N LYS A 413 27.14 -11.31 4.42
CA LYS A 413 26.24 -12.42 4.77
C LYS A 413 24.76 -12.13 4.50
N LEU A 414 24.32 -10.87 4.59
CA LEU A 414 22.91 -10.52 4.36
C LEU A 414 22.60 -10.55 2.86
N LEU A 415 23.42 -9.89 2.04
CA LEU A 415 23.32 -9.91 0.58
C LEU A 415 23.45 -11.34 0.03
N VAL A 416 24.37 -12.14 0.55
CA VAL A 416 24.58 -13.54 0.14
C VAL A 416 23.34 -14.40 0.45
N ARG A 417 22.67 -14.20 1.60
CA ARG A 417 21.43 -14.93 1.96
C ARG A 417 20.26 -14.55 1.06
N GLU A 418 20.00 -13.27 0.81
CA GLU A 418 18.91 -12.89 -0.11
C GLU A 418 19.23 -13.22 -1.58
N ALA A 419 20.51 -13.24 -1.99
CA ALA A 419 20.90 -13.75 -3.31
C ALA A 419 20.56 -15.24 -3.46
N VAL A 420 20.83 -16.08 -2.44
CA VAL A 420 20.42 -17.50 -2.41
C VAL A 420 18.90 -17.66 -2.43
N ARG A 421 18.17 -16.89 -1.61
CA ARG A 421 16.69 -16.88 -1.63
C ARG A 421 16.14 -16.44 -2.99
N ALA A 422 16.76 -15.46 -3.64
CA ALA A 422 16.38 -15.01 -4.97
C ALA A 422 16.65 -16.06 -6.06
N ILE A 423 17.78 -16.78 -6.02
CA ILE A 423 18.02 -17.94 -6.88
C ILE A 423 16.91 -18.99 -6.68
N GLY A 424 16.43 -19.17 -5.45
CA GLY A 424 15.28 -20.02 -5.15
C GLY A 424 13.97 -19.56 -5.78
N ARG A 425 13.59 -18.29 -5.59
CA ARG A 425 12.40 -17.69 -6.21
C ARG A 425 12.44 -17.79 -7.75
N CYS A 426 13.61 -17.60 -8.36
CA CYS A 426 13.82 -17.81 -9.80
C CYS A 426 13.65 -19.29 -10.22
N ALA A 427 14.17 -20.24 -9.43
CA ALA A 427 14.06 -21.67 -9.70
C ALA A 427 12.61 -22.20 -9.60
N GLN A 428 11.84 -21.69 -8.62
CA GLN A 428 10.44 -22.04 -8.41
C GLN A 428 9.51 -21.49 -9.51
N SER A 429 9.92 -20.44 -10.21
CA SER A 429 9.07 -19.68 -11.15
C SER A 429 9.40 -19.87 -12.64
N ASP A 430 10.54 -20.47 -12.99
CA ASP A 430 10.78 -21.02 -14.33
C ASP A 430 11.48 -22.39 -14.26
N PRO A 431 10.73 -23.52 -14.40
CA PRO A 431 11.28 -24.86 -14.30
C PRO A 431 12.30 -25.18 -15.42
N LYS A 432 12.34 -24.40 -16.52
CA LYS A 432 13.38 -24.56 -17.55
C LYS A 432 14.76 -24.14 -17.06
N THR A 433 14.83 -23.34 -15.99
CA THR A 433 16.07 -22.86 -15.37
C THR A 433 16.41 -23.52 -14.03
N SER A 434 15.50 -24.31 -13.46
CA SER A 434 15.68 -24.99 -12.16
C SER A 434 16.97 -25.80 -12.11
N SER A 435 17.30 -26.56 -13.16
CA SER A 435 18.51 -27.38 -13.28
C SER A 435 19.83 -26.58 -13.31
N ARG A 436 19.79 -25.29 -13.65
CA ARG A 436 20.93 -24.37 -13.46
C ARG A 436 20.97 -23.87 -12.02
N CYS A 437 19.85 -23.39 -11.50
CA CYS A 437 19.75 -22.84 -10.16
C CYS A 437 20.11 -23.87 -9.07
N LEU A 438 19.61 -25.11 -9.19
CA LEU A 438 19.92 -26.23 -8.29
C LEU A 438 21.41 -26.57 -8.27
N ARG A 439 22.11 -26.50 -9.42
CA ARG A 439 23.58 -26.69 -9.47
C ARG A 439 24.34 -25.57 -8.73
N LEU A 440 23.84 -24.34 -8.78
CA LEU A 440 24.41 -23.23 -8.01
C LEU A 440 24.17 -23.42 -6.51
N LEU A 441 22.93 -23.73 -6.10
CA LEU A 441 22.57 -23.97 -4.70
C LEU A 441 23.35 -25.16 -4.10
N LEU A 442 23.49 -26.27 -4.83
CA LEU A 442 24.32 -27.41 -4.42
C LEU A 442 25.82 -27.07 -4.24
N SER A 443 26.32 -25.96 -4.81
CA SER A 443 27.70 -25.50 -4.59
C SER A 443 27.86 -24.67 -3.31
N GLN A 444 26.77 -24.17 -2.73
CA GLN A 444 26.76 -23.34 -1.51
C GLN A 444 26.56 -24.14 -0.22
N ILE A 445 26.15 -25.41 -0.31
CA ILE A 445 25.96 -26.29 0.87
C ILE A 445 27.29 -26.55 1.59
N THR A 446 28.40 -26.65 0.87
CA THR A 446 29.75 -26.83 1.44
C THR A 446 30.41 -25.52 1.85
N SER A 447 29.63 -24.45 2.08
CA SER A 447 30.13 -23.19 2.61
C SER A 447 30.28 -23.25 4.14
N LEU A 448 31.16 -22.41 4.68
CA LEU A 448 31.44 -22.36 6.13
C LEU A 448 30.34 -21.65 6.95
N ASP A 449 29.32 -21.07 6.31
CA ASP A 449 28.20 -20.43 7.00
C ASP A 449 26.98 -21.35 7.04
N GLY A 450 26.78 -22.02 8.19
CA GLY A 450 25.68 -22.95 8.40
C GLY A 450 24.30 -22.36 8.11
N ASN A 451 24.10 -21.05 8.34
CA ASN A 451 22.85 -20.37 8.00
C ASN A 451 22.62 -20.33 6.48
N LEU A 452 23.68 -20.18 5.69
CA LEU A 452 23.58 -20.19 4.22
C LEU A 452 23.27 -21.60 3.70
N ALA A 453 23.86 -22.63 4.31
CA ALA A 453 23.54 -24.02 3.98
C ALA A 453 22.06 -24.32 4.29
N ALA A 454 21.54 -23.89 5.45
CA ALA A 454 20.13 -24.05 5.81
C ALA A 454 19.17 -23.36 4.81
N GLU A 455 19.42 -22.09 4.45
CA GLU A 455 18.62 -21.33 3.47
C GLU A 455 18.70 -21.94 2.05
N SER A 456 19.87 -22.49 1.67
CA SER A 456 20.03 -23.22 0.42
C SER A 456 19.22 -24.52 0.42
N LEU A 457 19.15 -25.20 1.58
CA LEU A 457 18.45 -26.48 1.75
C LEU A 457 16.93 -26.33 1.82
N THR A 458 16.37 -25.25 2.36
CA THR A 458 14.91 -25.00 2.31
C THR A 458 14.44 -24.78 0.86
N VAL A 459 15.23 -24.06 0.07
CA VAL A 459 14.99 -23.86 -1.37
C VAL A 459 15.14 -25.18 -2.14
N ILE A 460 16.23 -25.93 -1.95
CA ILE A 460 16.44 -27.22 -2.60
C ILE A 460 15.32 -28.20 -2.23
N ARG A 461 14.89 -28.23 -0.97
CA ARG A 461 13.76 -29.03 -0.49
C ARG A 461 12.48 -28.75 -1.28
N HIS A 462 12.17 -27.48 -1.55
CA HIS A 462 11.01 -27.15 -2.39
C HIS A 462 11.13 -27.76 -3.79
N LEU A 463 12.27 -27.57 -4.46
CA LEU A 463 12.48 -28.08 -5.82
C LEU A 463 12.41 -29.63 -5.87
N ILE A 464 12.94 -30.30 -4.86
CA ILE A 464 12.85 -31.77 -4.71
C ILE A 464 11.41 -32.23 -4.42
N GLN A 465 10.60 -31.42 -3.71
CA GLN A 465 9.18 -31.72 -3.49
C GLN A 465 8.30 -31.47 -4.74
N GLN A 466 8.77 -30.66 -5.72
CA GLN A 466 8.11 -30.52 -7.01
C GLN A 466 8.42 -31.73 -7.93
N ASP A 467 9.70 -31.99 -8.21
CA ASP A 467 10.15 -33.03 -9.16
C ASP A 467 10.94 -34.16 -8.45
N SER A 468 10.27 -34.88 -7.54
CA SER A 468 10.91 -35.91 -6.68
C SER A 468 11.71 -36.96 -7.45
N THR A 469 11.13 -37.55 -8.51
CA THR A 469 11.77 -38.61 -9.31
C THR A 469 13.02 -38.12 -10.06
N ALA A 470 13.03 -36.88 -10.54
CA ALA A 470 14.15 -36.28 -11.26
C ALA A 470 15.35 -35.92 -10.36
N HIS A 471 15.15 -35.89 -9.03
CA HIS A 471 16.12 -35.35 -8.08
C HIS A 471 16.68 -36.37 -7.08
N THR A 472 16.37 -37.66 -7.23
CA THR A 472 16.98 -38.79 -6.50
C THR A 472 18.50 -38.69 -6.38
N SER A 473 19.21 -38.47 -7.49
CA SER A 473 20.67 -38.32 -7.53
C SER A 473 21.20 -37.14 -6.70
N THR A 474 20.39 -36.10 -6.52
CA THR A 474 20.73 -34.96 -5.66
C THR A 474 20.61 -35.31 -4.19
N VAL A 475 19.58 -36.06 -3.79
CA VAL A 475 19.41 -36.56 -2.41
C VAL A 475 20.57 -37.47 -2.01
N VAL A 476 21.05 -38.33 -2.91
CA VAL A 476 22.26 -39.15 -2.67
C VAL A 476 23.51 -38.28 -2.44
N ARG A 477 23.64 -37.15 -3.14
CA ARG A 477 24.73 -36.18 -2.91
C ARG A 477 24.57 -35.42 -1.60
N LEU A 478 23.35 -35.08 -1.20
CA LEU A 478 23.06 -34.45 0.11
C LEU A 478 23.41 -35.40 1.26
N ALA A 479 23.00 -36.67 1.17
CA ALA A 479 23.32 -37.71 2.17
C ALA A 479 24.83 -37.89 2.36
N LYS A 480 25.61 -37.92 1.26
CA LYS A 480 27.09 -38.00 1.31
C LYS A 480 27.77 -36.77 1.91
N ASN A 481 27.08 -35.63 1.98
CA ASN A 481 27.59 -34.40 2.57
C ASN A 481 27.05 -34.16 4.00
N LEU A 482 26.26 -35.07 4.57
CA LEU A 482 25.58 -34.87 5.85
C LEU A 482 26.54 -34.64 7.03
N ASP A 483 27.71 -35.27 7.01
CA ASP A 483 28.76 -35.11 8.02
C ASP A 483 29.47 -33.75 7.95
N SER A 484 29.31 -33.01 6.84
CA SER A 484 29.85 -31.65 6.67
C SER A 484 28.86 -30.55 7.08
N ALA A 485 27.59 -30.89 7.31
CA ALA A 485 26.58 -29.93 7.73
C ALA A 485 26.65 -29.73 9.25
N THR A 486 27.25 -28.62 9.69
CA THR A 486 27.38 -28.28 11.12
C THR A 486 26.12 -27.64 11.72
N ASP A 487 25.24 -27.07 10.88
CA ASP A 487 24.03 -26.40 11.35
C ASP A 487 22.87 -27.38 11.66
N PRO A 488 22.20 -27.25 12.83
CA PRO A 488 21.04 -28.05 13.21
C PRO A 488 19.88 -28.09 12.19
N GLN A 489 19.54 -26.96 11.57
CA GLN A 489 18.41 -26.86 10.62
C GLN A 489 18.79 -27.43 9.25
N ALA A 490 20.03 -27.23 8.82
CA ALA A 490 20.60 -27.86 7.64
C ALA A 490 20.61 -29.39 7.78
N ARG A 491 21.15 -29.93 8.89
CA ARG A 491 21.13 -31.36 9.20
C ARG A 491 19.70 -31.91 9.21
N ALA A 492 18.81 -31.29 9.99
CA ALA A 492 17.40 -31.70 10.06
C ALA A 492 16.73 -31.73 8.69
N THR A 493 17.01 -30.75 7.81
CA THR A 493 16.45 -30.69 6.46
C THR A 493 17.00 -31.78 5.53
N ILE A 494 18.30 -32.11 5.61
CA ILE A 494 18.89 -33.24 4.85
C ILE A 494 18.31 -34.57 5.33
N ILE A 495 18.23 -34.79 6.64
CA ILE A 495 17.68 -36.02 7.25
C ILE A 495 16.21 -36.19 6.86
N TRP A 496 15.43 -35.10 6.88
CA TRP A 496 14.05 -35.09 6.40
C TRP A 496 13.96 -35.45 4.90
N LEU A 497 14.81 -34.87 4.05
CA LEU A 497 14.84 -35.19 2.61
C LEU A 497 15.17 -36.67 2.35
N VAL A 498 16.15 -37.24 3.07
CA VAL A 498 16.45 -38.68 2.98
C VAL A 498 15.25 -39.52 3.45
N SER A 499 14.48 -39.05 4.43
CA SER A 499 13.30 -39.77 4.94
C SER A 499 12.16 -39.87 3.94
N GLU A 500 11.88 -38.83 3.16
CA GLU A 500 10.83 -38.89 2.13
C GLU A 500 11.22 -39.78 0.93
N PHE A 501 12.52 -40.05 0.74
CA PHE A 501 13.04 -40.91 -0.34
C PHE A 501 13.24 -42.38 0.07
N ALA A 502 12.91 -42.75 1.32
CA ALA A 502 13.18 -44.07 1.91
C ALA A 502 12.44 -45.28 1.27
N GLY A 503 11.52 -45.04 0.33
CA GLY A 503 10.78 -46.09 -0.38
C GLY A 503 11.24 -46.37 -1.83
N LEU A 504 11.92 -45.42 -2.48
CA LEU A 504 11.99 -45.34 -3.95
C LEU A 504 12.94 -46.33 -4.64
N ASN A 505 13.93 -46.90 -3.92
CA ASN A 505 15.02 -47.68 -4.52
C ASN A 505 14.91 -49.20 -4.29
N GLY A 506 13.78 -49.72 -3.78
CA GLY A 506 13.69 -51.13 -3.42
C GLY A 506 14.65 -51.48 -2.27
N GLU A 507 15.46 -52.53 -2.43
CA GLU A 507 16.33 -53.05 -1.35
C GLU A 507 17.57 -52.19 -1.10
N ASP A 508 18.07 -51.44 -2.10
CA ASP A 508 19.21 -50.51 -2.01
C ASP A 508 18.85 -49.20 -1.27
N ASN A 509 18.31 -49.35 -0.07
CA ASN A 509 17.75 -48.28 0.74
C ASN A 509 18.84 -47.52 1.52
N ILE A 510 19.48 -46.57 0.82
CA ILE A 510 20.46 -45.60 1.36
C ILE A 510 19.99 -44.96 2.68
N ALA A 511 18.67 -44.75 2.85
CA ALA A 511 18.05 -44.23 4.06
C ALA A 511 18.32 -45.09 5.32
N ALA A 512 18.41 -46.42 5.19
CA ALA A 512 18.73 -47.33 6.29
C ALA A 512 20.21 -47.20 6.72
N ASP A 513 21.12 -47.01 5.76
CA ASP A 513 22.54 -46.77 6.06
C ASP A 513 22.78 -45.40 6.71
N VAL A 514 22.09 -44.35 6.22
CA VAL A 514 22.12 -43.02 6.84
C VAL A 514 21.56 -43.08 8.28
N CYS A 515 20.46 -43.80 8.50
CA CYS A 515 19.93 -44.08 9.84
C CYS A 515 20.98 -44.79 10.73
N ARG A 516 21.61 -45.87 10.26
CA ARG A 516 22.66 -46.62 10.95
C ARG A 516 23.90 -45.78 11.32
N ILE A 517 24.23 -44.76 10.53
CA ILE A 517 25.30 -43.80 10.84
C ILE A 517 24.84 -42.82 11.93
N LEU A 518 23.70 -42.16 11.71
CA LEU A 518 23.15 -41.14 12.61
C LEU A 518 22.90 -41.64 14.03
N LEU A 519 22.46 -42.89 14.18
CA LEU A 519 22.16 -43.48 15.48
C LEU A 519 23.39 -43.74 16.37
N LYS A 520 24.60 -43.73 15.80
CA LYS A 520 25.84 -43.79 16.59
C LYS A 520 26.14 -42.47 17.29
N GLY A 521 25.84 -41.34 16.64
CA GLY A 521 26.05 -39.99 17.17
C GLY A 521 24.85 -39.43 17.93
N PHE A 522 23.74 -40.18 18.06
CA PHE A 522 22.43 -39.66 18.49
C PHE A 522 22.48 -38.81 19.77
N ALA A 523 23.31 -39.16 20.75
CA ALA A 523 23.42 -38.40 22.00
C ALA A 523 23.92 -36.96 21.81
N GLU A 524 24.85 -36.74 20.87
CA GLU A 524 25.52 -35.47 20.58
C GLU A 524 24.66 -34.54 19.69
N GLU A 525 23.55 -35.04 19.16
CA GLU A 525 22.71 -34.35 18.18
C GLU A 525 21.83 -33.25 18.78
N SER A 526 21.65 -32.19 17.99
CA SER A 526 20.64 -31.16 18.25
C SER A 526 19.22 -31.76 18.29
N GLU A 527 18.35 -31.20 19.14
CA GLU A 527 16.99 -31.72 19.31
C GLU A 527 16.19 -31.71 17.99
N VAL A 528 16.36 -30.69 17.15
CA VAL A 528 15.69 -30.60 15.85
C VAL A 528 16.15 -31.71 14.91
N ALA A 529 17.44 -32.07 14.92
CA ALA A 529 17.95 -33.21 14.17
C ALA A 529 17.43 -34.54 14.75
N LYS A 530 17.45 -34.73 16.07
CA LYS A 530 16.89 -35.91 16.76
C LYS A 530 15.44 -36.18 16.36
N ARG A 531 14.60 -35.13 16.31
CA ARG A 531 13.19 -35.22 15.89
C ARG A 531 13.05 -35.76 14.46
N GLN A 532 13.98 -35.43 13.55
CA GLN A 532 14.01 -35.95 12.17
C GLN A 532 14.66 -37.34 12.05
N ILE A 533 15.64 -37.68 12.89
CA ILE A 533 16.24 -39.04 12.95
C ILE A 533 15.17 -40.07 13.37
N LEU A 534 14.34 -39.73 14.35
CA LEU A 534 13.22 -40.55 14.78
C LEU A 534 12.20 -40.74 13.65
N LEU A 535 11.83 -39.68 12.92
CA LEU A 535 10.93 -39.74 11.78
C LEU A 535 11.50 -40.57 10.61
N LEU A 536 12.79 -40.39 10.29
CA LEU A 536 13.51 -41.20 9.30
C LEU A 536 13.42 -42.69 9.64
N THR A 537 13.71 -43.05 10.90
CA THR A 537 13.70 -44.44 11.35
C THR A 537 12.29 -45.03 11.29
N ALA A 538 11.27 -44.30 11.74
CA ALA A 538 9.87 -44.73 11.67
C ALA A 538 9.41 -44.99 10.21
N LYS A 539 9.80 -44.12 9.26
CA LYS A 539 9.50 -44.31 7.83
C LYS A 539 10.24 -45.51 7.21
N VAL A 540 11.53 -45.69 7.52
CA VAL A 540 12.33 -46.82 7.00
C VAL A 540 11.77 -48.15 7.54
N TYR A 541 11.38 -48.21 8.82
CA TYR A 541 10.71 -49.36 9.41
C TYR A 541 9.34 -49.61 8.77
N LEU A 542 8.52 -48.58 8.57
CA LEU A 542 7.22 -48.70 7.90
C LEU A 542 7.32 -49.24 6.47
N HIS A 543 8.31 -48.78 5.68
CA HIS A 543 8.55 -49.33 4.34
C HIS A 543 8.96 -50.81 4.39
N HIS A 544 9.70 -51.25 5.41
CA HIS A 544 10.01 -52.66 5.59
C HIS A 544 8.77 -53.48 5.99
N VAL A 545 7.96 -52.99 6.94
CA VAL A 545 6.69 -53.64 7.36
C VAL A 545 5.72 -53.76 6.18
N ASN A 546 5.54 -52.71 5.39
CA ASN A 546 4.66 -52.75 4.22
C ASN A 546 5.13 -53.78 3.19
N ARG A 547 6.44 -53.88 2.91
CA ARG A 547 7.00 -54.91 2.02
C ARG A 547 6.79 -56.34 2.55
N VAL A 548 6.90 -56.56 3.86
CA VAL A 548 6.60 -57.88 4.47
C VAL A 548 5.11 -58.23 4.33
N ILE A 549 4.22 -57.25 4.44
CA ILE A 549 2.77 -57.43 4.21
C ILE A 549 2.47 -57.69 2.72
N GLU A 550 3.14 -56.99 1.81
CA GLU A 550 3.02 -57.20 0.35
C GLU A 550 3.56 -58.58 -0.07
N ALA A 551 4.69 -59.01 0.48
CA ALA A 551 5.25 -60.34 0.25
C ALA A 551 4.33 -61.47 0.73
N ARG A 552 3.76 -61.36 1.95
CA ARG A 552 2.77 -62.32 2.47
C ARG A 552 1.53 -62.41 1.58
N LYS A 553 0.95 -61.27 1.20
CA LYS A 553 -0.20 -61.23 0.27
C LYS A 553 0.10 -61.85 -1.09
N SER A 554 1.34 -61.71 -1.57
CA SER A 554 1.77 -62.31 -2.84
C SER A 554 1.85 -63.84 -2.72
N GLN A 555 2.43 -64.34 -1.63
CA GLN A 555 2.50 -65.78 -1.32
C GLN A 555 1.10 -66.40 -1.11
N GLU A 556 0.22 -65.73 -0.36
CA GLU A 556 -1.21 -66.08 -0.18
C GLU A 556 -2.01 -66.10 -1.51
N SER A 557 -1.53 -65.40 -2.54
CA SER A 557 -2.16 -65.35 -3.87
C SER A 557 -1.63 -66.42 -4.83
N GLU A 558 -0.40 -66.89 -4.65
CA GLU A 558 0.23 -67.92 -5.50
C GLU A 558 0.06 -69.35 -4.96
N GLN A 559 -0.10 -69.51 -3.63
CA GLN A 559 -0.30 -70.80 -2.98
C GLN A 559 -1.62 -70.77 -2.19
N GLY A 560 -2.65 -71.42 -2.75
CA GLY A 560 -4.02 -71.46 -2.19
C GLY A 560 -4.21 -72.33 -0.94
N GLU A 561 -3.13 -72.64 -0.22
CA GLU A 561 -3.14 -73.32 1.08
C GLU A 561 -2.43 -72.43 2.10
N ALA A 562 -2.95 -72.36 3.33
CA ALA A 562 -2.36 -71.52 4.37
C ALA A 562 -1.00 -72.07 4.80
N ALA A 563 0.07 -71.49 4.26
CA ALA A 563 1.44 -71.81 4.63
C ALA A 563 1.66 -71.67 6.14
N GLU A 564 2.42 -72.60 6.73
CA GLU A 564 2.84 -72.49 8.13
C GLU A 564 3.57 -71.15 8.36
N PRO A 565 3.39 -70.50 9.52
CA PRO A 565 3.92 -69.16 9.75
C PRO A 565 5.45 -69.16 9.73
N THR A 566 6.03 -68.75 8.60
CA THR A 566 7.46 -68.42 8.45
C THR A 566 7.85 -67.48 9.59
N SER A 567 8.87 -67.92 10.35
CA SER A 567 8.90 -67.63 11.78
C SER A 567 8.99 -66.15 12.10
N LEU A 568 8.25 -65.71 13.12
CA LEU A 568 8.25 -64.33 13.63
C LEU A 568 9.67 -63.80 13.89
N ASN A 569 10.60 -64.69 14.26
CA ASN A 569 12.02 -64.42 14.43
C ASN A 569 12.67 -63.69 13.24
N GLU A 570 12.27 -63.98 11.98
CA GLU A 570 12.83 -63.32 10.80
C GLU A 570 12.45 -61.83 10.72
N MET A 571 11.33 -61.43 11.33
CA MET A 571 10.95 -60.01 11.47
C MET A 571 11.74 -59.29 12.57
N GLU A 572 12.20 -60.01 13.61
CA GLU A 572 13.00 -59.46 14.72
C GLU A 572 14.51 -59.42 14.39
N ASP A 573 14.99 -60.35 13.57
CA ASP A 573 16.41 -60.44 13.18
C ASP A 573 16.80 -59.48 12.06
N HIS A 574 15.86 -58.99 11.25
CA HIS A 574 16.15 -58.08 10.15
C HIS A 574 16.76 -56.74 10.66
N PRO A 575 17.88 -56.25 10.09
CA PRO A 575 18.62 -55.11 10.64
C PRO A 575 17.80 -53.83 10.79
N VAL A 576 16.77 -53.60 9.97
CA VAL A 576 15.89 -52.42 10.10
C VAL A 576 15.02 -52.47 11.37
N ALA A 577 14.56 -53.66 11.80
CA ALA A 577 13.81 -53.80 13.04
C ALA A 577 14.70 -53.54 14.25
N ARG A 578 15.90 -54.15 14.27
CA ARG A 578 16.92 -53.91 15.31
C ARG A 578 17.36 -52.44 15.41
N LEU A 579 17.44 -51.73 14.28
CA LEU A 579 17.69 -50.28 14.29
C LEU A 579 16.52 -49.52 14.93
N TRP A 580 15.27 -49.85 14.61
CA TRP A 580 14.08 -49.21 15.19
C TRP A 580 14.01 -49.36 16.72
N ASP A 581 14.20 -50.57 17.26
CA ASP A 581 14.19 -50.78 18.71
C ASP A 581 15.37 -50.09 19.42
N TYR A 582 16.52 -49.97 18.75
CA TYR A 582 17.66 -49.18 19.26
C TYR A 582 17.31 -47.70 19.38
N VAL A 583 16.56 -47.10 18.42
CA VAL A 583 16.08 -45.71 18.54
C VAL A 583 15.10 -45.56 19.70
N LEU A 584 14.16 -46.49 19.85
CA LEU A 584 13.20 -46.47 20.96
C LEU A 584 13.91 -46.54 22.32
N LEU A 585 14.98 -47.31 22.44
CA LEU A 585 15.80 -47.38 23.66
C LEU A 585 16.55 -46.06 23.89
N LEU A 586 17.21 -45.49 22.88
CA LEU A 586 17.91 -44.21 22.98
C LEU A 586 16.96 -43.07 23.38
N VAL A 587 15.82 -42.92 22.69
CA VAL A 587 14.86 -41.84 22.92
C VAL A 587 14.16 -41.97 24.28
N ARG A 588 13.98 -43.19 24.82
CA ARG A 588 13.41 -43.41 26.16
C ARG A 588 14.19 -42.68 27.26
N TYR A 589 15.49 -42.49 27.09
CA TYR A 589 16.39 -41.83 28.05
C TYR A 589 16.87 -40.45 27.60
N ASP A 590 16.40 -39.93 26.46
CA ASP A 590 16.70 -38.55 26.02
C ASP A 590 16.06 -37.52 26.96
N THR A 591 16.61 -36.31 27.04
CA THR A 591 16.13 -35.25 27.94
C THR A 591 14.82 -34.60 27.47
N SER A 592 14.52 -34.57 26.17
CA SER A 592 13.30 -33.92 25.65
C SER A 592 12.04 -34.78 25.83
N TYR A 593 11.00 -34.17 26.39
CA TYR A 593 9.68 -34.79 26.52
C TYR A 593 9.00 -35.00 25.16
N ASP A 594 9.02 -34.00 24.27
CA ASP A 594 8.44 -34.08 22.92
C ASP A 594 9.07 -35.20 22.07
N LEU A 595 10.35 -35.52 22.26
CA LEU A 595 10.97 -36.69 21.65
C LEU A 595 10.43 -38.01 22.20
N ARG A 596 10.31 -38.15 23.52
CA ARG A 596 9.74 -39.35 24.17
C ARG A 596 8.29 -39.59 23.72
N ASP A 597 7.49 -38.53 23.67
CA ASP A 597 6.07 -38.62 23.30
C ASP A 597 5.87 -38.89 21.81
N ARG A 598 6.69 -38.32 20.92
CA ARG A 598 6.72 -38.74 19.51
C ARG A 598 7.14 -40.20 19.32
N ALA A 599 8.10 -40.71 20.11
CA ALA A 599 8.50 -42.11 20.03
C ALA A 599 7.40 -43.06 20.51
N ARG A 600 6.66 -42.69 21.57
CA ARG A 600 5.45 -43.40 22.03
C ARG A 600 4.37 -43.40 20.96
N LEU A 601 4.07 -42.23 20.38
CA LEU A 601 3.09 -42.05 19.32
C LEU A 601 3.44 -42.88 18.07
N PHE A 602 4.68 -42.80 17.58
CA PHE A 602 5.11 -43.58 16.42
C PHE A 602 5.11 -45.08 16.71
N LYS A 603 5.47 -45.53 17.92
CA LYS A 603 5.36 -46.96 18.29
C LYS A 603 3.91 -47.45 18.27
N ALA A 604 2.96 -46.67 18.79
CA ALA A 604 1.54 -47.00 18.73
C ALA A 604 1.01 -46.99 17.29
N LEU A 605 1.34 -45.94 16.51
CA LEU A 605 0.93 -45.76 15.13
C LEU A 605 1.43 -46.90 14.22
N LEU A 606 2.68 -47.34 14.38
CA LEU A 606 3.27 -48.43 13.60
C LEU A 606 2.64 -49.81 13.90
N GLY A 607 1.91 -49.94 15.02
CA GLY A 607 1.04 -51.10 15.27
C GLY A 607 -0.17 -51.18 14.33
N VAL A 608 -0.51 -50.08 13.64
CA VAL A 608 -1.60 -49.99 12.65
C VAL A 608 -1.02 -49.52 11.30
N PRO A 609 -0.40 -50.41 10.51
CA PRO A 609 0.43 -50.03 9.35
C PRO A 609 -0.34 -49.27 8.25
N GLN A 610 -1.66 -49.49 8.14
CA GLN A 610 -2.53 -48.73 7.22
C GLN A 610 -2.61 -47.25 7.60
N LEU A 611 -2.86 -46.94 8.88
CA LEU A 611 -2.92 -45.58 9.40
C LEU A 611 -1.52 -44.94 9.40
N ALA A 612 -0.48 -45.69 9.74
CA ALA A 612 0.91 -45.25 9.66
C ALA A 612 1.29 -44.84 8.23
N THR A 613 0.86 -45.59 7.21
CA THR A 613 1.06 -45.26 5.79
C THR A 613 0.41 -43.93 5.43
N LEU A 614 -0.87 -43.74 5.80
CA LEU A 614 -1.59 -42.49 5.54
C LEU A 614 -0.96 -41.28 6.25
N MET A 615 -0.48 -41.42 7.49
CA MET A 615 0.05 -40.29 8.27
C MET A 615 1.53 -39.98 8.00
N LEU A 616 2.39 -40.99 7.80
CA LEU A 616 3.84 -40.80 7.67
C LEU A 616 4.32 -40.67 6.22
N LEU A 617 3.62 -41.30 5.28
CA LEU A 617 4.00 -41.36 3.85
C LEU A 617 3.14 -40.47 2.93
N ALA A 618 2.14 -39.75 3.47
CA ALA A 618 1.40 -38.75 2.70
C ALA A 618 2.32 -37.63 2.15
N PRO A 619 2.07 -37.14 0.92
CA PRO A 619 2.82 -36.05 0.33
C PRO A 619 2.57 -34.75 1.09
N LYS A 620 3.64 -34.19 1.67
CA LYS A 620 3.59 -32.93 2.42
C LYS A 620 3.71 -31.74 1.45
N PRO A 621 3.03 -30.61 1.70
CA PRO A 621 3.13 -29.42 0.87
C PRO A 621 4.59 -28.94 0.75
N ALA A 622 4.97 -28.44 -0.42
CA ALA A 622 6.28 -27.84 -0.64
C ALA A 622 6.36 -26.48 0.09
N PRO A 623 7.44 -26.18 0.82
CA PRO A 623 7.58 -24.90 1.53
C PRO A 623 7.75 -23.77 0.51
N GLN A 624 6.67 -23.03 0.23
CA GLN A 624 6.72 -21.88 -0.66
C GLN A 624 7.55 -20.76 -0.03
N ALA A 625 8.34 -20.07 -0.85
CA ALA A 625 9.13 -18.90 -0.44
C ALA A 625 8.58 -17.65 -1.14
N PRO A 626 7.40 -17.14 -0.72
CA PRO A 626 6.75 -16.00 -1.36
C PRO A 626 7.64 -14.75 -1.36
N SER A 627 7.28 -13.76 -2.17
CA SER A 627 7.96 -12.47 -2.17
C SER A 627 7.70 -11.78 -0.80
N PRO A 628 8.72 -11.22 -0.11
CA PRO A 628 8.49 -10.57 1.19
C PRO A 628 7.40 -9.49 1.17
N SER A 629 7.27 -8.78 0.04
CA SER A 629 6.24 -7.76 -0.19
C SER A 629 4.87 -8.32 -0.61
N GLU A 630 4.71 -9.63 -0.74
CA GLU A 630 3.39 -10.26 -0.96
C GLU A 630 2.44 -10.00 0.22
N THR A 631 3.00 -9.92 1.44
CA THR A 631 2.32 -9.46 2.67
C THR A 631 1.79 -8.03 2.58
N ARG A 632 2.27 -7.22 1.63
CA ARG A 632 1.92 -5.81 1.43
C ARG A 632 0.85 -5.60 0.35
N LYS A 633 0.32 -6.67 -0.24
CA LYS A 633 -0.78 -6.60 -1.22
C LYS A 633 -2.00 -5.91 -0.59
N GLY A 634 -2.67 -5.04 -1.35
CA GLY A 634 -3.82 -4.25 -0.90
C GLY A 634 -3.49 -2.83 -0.40
N PHE A 635 -2.24 -2.55 0.02
CA PHE A 635 -1.87 -1.18 0.40
C PHE A 635 -1.78 -0.25 -0.82
N THR A 636 -2.27 0.97 -0.65
CA THR A 636 -2.25 2.01 -1.69
C THR A 636 -0.83 2.51 -1.95
N LEU A 637 -0.49 2.70 -3.23
CA LEU A 637 0.79 3.27 -3.66
C LEU A 637 1.01 4.65 -3.03
N GLY A 638 2.23 4.92 -2.58
CA GLY A 638 2.62 6.15 -1.90
C GLY A 638 2.12 6.28 -0.45
N SER A 639 1.50 5.25 0.13
CA SER A 639 1.13 5.24 1.55
C SER A 639 2.32 4.88 2.46
N ALA A 640 2.32 5.40 3.69
CA ALA A 640 3.28 4.98 4.72
C ALA A 640 3.07 3.52 5.14
N ALA A 641 1.83 3.02 5.06
CA ALA A 641 1.49 1.62 5.34
C ALA A 641 2.18 0.66 4.37
N LEU A 642 2.34 1.03 3.09
CA LEU A 642 3.08 0.20 2.13
C LEU A 642 4.57 0.04 2.50
N VAL A 643 5.19 1.09 3.08
CA VAL A 643 6.61 1.08 3.45
C VAL A 643 6.84 0.38 4.79
N LEU A 644 6.04 0.71 5.80
CA LEU A 644 6.24 0.27 7.19
C LEU A 644 5.42 -0.98 7.57
N GLY A 645 4.38 -1.33 6.80
CA GLY A 645 3.43 -2.41 7.09
C GLY A 645 3.97 -3.84 6.95
N GLY A 646 5.29 -4.04 6.95
CA GLY A 646 5.91 -5.37 7.02
C GLY A 646 5.81 -6.04 8.40
N GLY A 647 5.12 -5.42 9.36
CA GLY A 647 4.99 -5.87 10.75
C GLY A 647 3.84 -6.84 11.04
N GLY A 648 3.37 -7.62 10.06
CA GLY A 648 2.42 -8.73 10.26
C GLY A 648 0.96 -8.35 10.58
N GLY A 649 0.62 -7.06 10.69
CA GLY A 649 -0.76 -6.62 10.90
C GLY A 649 -1.61 -6.72 9.64
N ILE A 650 -2.75 -7.42 9.71
CA ILE A 650 -3.80 -7.43 8.67
C ILE A 650 -4.36 -6.01 8.47
N HIS A 651 -4.48 -5.26 9.56
CA HIS A 651 -4.71 -3.82 9.53
C HIS A 651 -3.36 -3.09 9.40
N GLY A 652 -3.30 -2.12 8.49
CA GLY A 652 -2.13 -1.25 8.33
C GLY A 652 -1.89 -0.33 9.52
N LEU A 653 -0.96 0.62 9.36
CA LEU A 653 -0.70 1.67 10.37
C LEU A 653 -2.00 2.33 10.85
N ARG A 654 -2.10 2.61 12.16
CA ARG A 654 -3.27 3.28 12.75
C ARG A 654 -3.59 4.58 12.00
N GLY A 655 -4.81 4.69 11.47
CA GLY A 655 -5.23 5.80 10.59
C GLY A 655 -4.99 5.55 9.10
N TYR A 656 -4.67 4.32 8.67
CA TYR A 656 -4.68 3.95 7.27
C TYR A 656 -6.12 3.75 6.77
N GLU A 657 -6.56 4.66 5.90
CA GLU A 657 -7.79 4.54 5.12
C GLU A 657 -7.48 3.85 3.79
N ALA A 658 -8.25 2.80 3.45
CA ALA A 658 -8.24 2.24 2.10
C ALA A 658 -8.86 3.23 1.09
N LEU A 659 -8.64 3.00 -0.20
CA LEU A 659 -9.48 3.65 -1.22
C LEU A 659 -10.90 3.06 -1.15
N PRO A 660 -11.96 3.87 -1.28
CA PRO A 660 -13.31 3.34 -1.42
C PRO A 660 -13.42 2.38 -2.61
N ASP A 661 -14.32 1.42 -2.45
CA ASP A 661 -14.76 0.55 -3.54
C ASP A 661 -15.45 1.36 -4.66
N TRP A 662 -15.67 0.68 -5.78
CA TRP A 662 -16.34 1.26 -6.93
C TRP A 662 -17.85 1.36 -6.67
N VAL A 663 -18.47 2.45 -7.13
CA VAL A 663 -19.93 2.55 -7.17
C VAL A 663 -20.53 1.51 -8.11
N GLU A 664 -21.61 0.89 -7.67
CA GLU A 664 -22.43 -0.05 -8.44
C GLU A 664 -23.15 0.68 -9.59
N ASP A 665 -23.23 0.06 -10.77
CA ASP A 665 -23.93 0.62 -11.93
C ASP A 665 -25.37 1.06 -11.56
N GLY A 666 -25.73 2.30 -11.88
CA GLY A 666 -27.03 2.88 -11.56
C GLY A 666 -27.12 3.66 -10.24
N ARG A 667 -26.16 3.55 -9.31
CA ARG A 667 -26.05 4.44 -8.12
C ARG A 667 -25.21 5.70 -8.39
N GLU A 668 -25.16 6.12 -9.65
CA GLU A 668 -24.23 7.13 -10.16
C GLU A 668 -24.75 8.57 -10.04
N PRO A 669 -23.93 9.54 -9.57
CA PRO A 669 -24.26 10.95 -9.67
C PRO A 669 -24.38 11.41 -11.14
N ASP A 670 -25.52 12.02 -11.45
CA ASP A 670 -25.98 12.40 -12.79
C ASP A 670 -24.88 13.13 -13.63
N PRO A 671 -24.48 12.64 -14.82
CA PRO A 671 -23.39 13.22 -15.63
C PRO A 671 -23.56 14.71 -15.96
N LYS A 672 -24.81 15.21 -15.97
CA LYS A 672 -25.14 16.63 -16.16
C LYS A 672 -24.59 17.52 -15.04
N LEU A 673 -24.48 17.03 -13.80
CA LEU A 673 -23.94 17.78 -12.66
C LEU A 673 -22.48 18.20 -12.84
N ARG A 674 -21.75 17.53 -13.74
CA ARG A 674 -20.36 17.84 -14.09
C ARG A 674 -20.23 18.88 -15.21
N SER A 675 -21.33 19.40 -15.77
CA SER A 675 -21.29 20.41 -16.83
C SER A 675 -20.98 21.80 -16.28
N GLU A 676 -20.09 22.53 -16.97
CA GLU A 676 -19.85 23.93 -16.61
C GLU A 676 -21.05 24.75 -17.08
N VAL A 677 -21.88 25.19 -16.13
CA VAL A 677 -22.80 26.30 -16.35
C VAL A 677 -21.94 27.52 -16.65
N GLU A 678 -21.93 27.97 -17.91
CA GLU A 678 -21.16 29.15 -18.28
C GLU A 678 -21.59 30.36 -17.45
N PRO A 679 -20.65 31.16 -16.91
CA PRO A 679 -20.99 32.38 -16.20
C PRO A 679 -21.54 33.39 -17.22
N ALA A 680 -22.86 33.57 -17.23
CA ALA A 680 -23.56 34.50 -18.11
C ALA A 680 -22.82 35.85 -18.17
N SER A 681 -22.42 36.24 -19.38
CA SER A 681 -21.57 37.41 -19.58
C SER A 681 -22.31 38.70 -19.24
N SER A 682 -21.58 39.67 -18.67
CA SER A 682 -22.16 40.83 -18.01
C SER A 682 -22.78 41.83 -18.98
N GLY A 683 -24.08 41.71 -19.22
CA GLY A 683 -24.95 42.75 -19.76
C GLY A 683 -25.73 43.47 -18.65
N SER A 684 -25.74 44.81 -18.63
CA SER A 684 -26.34 45.60 -17.56
C SER A 684 -27.86 45.78 -17.71
N GLY A 685 -28.63 45.47 -16.66
CA GLY A 685 -30.07 45.79 -16.58
C GLY A 685 -30.63 45.54 -15.17
N PHE A 686 -31.46 46.47 -14.68
CA PHE A 686 -32.01 46.45 -13.31
C PHE A 686 -33.54 46.32 -13.35
N ALA A 687 -34.05 45.09 -13.15
CA ALA A 687 -35.46 44.75 -12.93
C ALA A 687 -35.46 43.41 -12.15
N VAL A 688 -36.05 43.32 -10.95
CA VAL A 688 -37.48 43.29 -10.61
C VAL A 688 -38.16 41.99 -11.07
N TRP A 689 -38.85 41.35 -10.12
CA TRP A 689 -39.47 40.02 -10.24
C TRP A 689 -40.81 40.12 -10.96
N GLU A 690 -40.93 39.58 -12.17
CA GLU A 690 -42.19 39.56 -12.92
C GLU A 690 -42.47 38.19 -13.54
N LYS A 691 -43.68 37.66 -13.31
CA LYS A 691 -44.15 36.42 -13.92
C LYS A 691 -44.42 36.67 -15.40
N ARG A 692 -43.57 36.16 -16.29
CA ARG A 692 -43.81 36.26 -17.73
C ARG A 692 -44.88 35.27 -18.18
N SER A 693 -46.14 35.71 -18.18
CA SER A 693 -47.23 35.03 -18.88
C SER A 693 -46.93 34.99 -20.39
N VAL A 694 -47.04 33.82 -21.01
CA VAL A 694 -46.88 33.66 -22.45
C VAL A 694 -48.13 34.19 -23.16
N PRO A 695 -48.02 35.05 -24.19
CA PRO A 695 -49.17 35.47 -24.99
C PRO A 695 -49.79 34.29 -25.75
N ALA A 696 -51.12 34.24 -25.80
CA ALA A 696 -51.86 33.10 -26.38
C ALA A 696 -51.59 32.84 -27.88
N ALA A 697 -50.94 33.78 -28.59
CA ALA A 697 -50.51 33.60 -29.97
C ALA A 697 -49.36 32.58 -30.13
N ASP A 698 -48.35 32.61 -29.25
CA ASP A 698 -47.18 31.73 -29.35
C ASP A 698 -47.54 30.26 -29.03
N SER A 699 -48.58 30.05 -28.20
CA SER A 699 -49.20 28.74 -27.96
C SER A 699 -50.07 28.24 -29.13
N LEU A 700 -50.40 29.09 -30.10
CA LEU A 700 -51.16 28.72 -31.29
C LEU A 700 -50.24 28.35 -32.46
N ASP A 701 -49.16 29.09 -32.71
CA ASP A 701 -48.19 28.75 -33.77
C ASP A 701 -47.43 27.43 -33.48
N SER A 702 -47.21 27.13 -32.20
CA SER A 702 -46.67 25.82 -31.78
C SER A 702 -47.68 24.66 -31.93
N ALA A 703 -48.98 24.95 -32.13
CA ALA A 703 -50.02 23.97 -32.43
C ALA A 703 -50.29 23.83 -33.94
N THR A 704 -50.29 24.92 -34.71
CA THR A 704 -50.45 24.89 -36.19
C THR A 704 -49.27 24.20 -36.86
N ALA A 705 -48.05 24.35 -36.34
CA ALA A 705 -46.88 23.59 -36.78
C ALA A 705 -47.02 22.05 -36.61
N ARG A 706 -48.05 21.57 -35.89
CA ARG A 706 -48.39 20.15 -35.75
C ARG A 706 -49.65 19.72 -36.50
N SER A 707 -50.33 20.63 -37.21
CA SER A 707 -51.51 20.31 -38.02
C SER A 707 -51.67 21.27 -39.21
N GLY A 708 -51.18 20.85 -40.39
CA GLY A 708 -51.19 21.65 -41.61
C GLY A 708 -51.21 20.77 -42.87
N VAL A 709 -52.42 20.43 -43.35
CA VAL A 709 -52.64 19.53 -44.48
C VAL A 709 -52.81 20.30 -45.81
N GLY A 710 -52.22 19.76 -46.88
CA GLY A 710 -52.99 19.60 -48.12
C GLY A 710 -52.41 20.15 -49.43
N LYS A 711 -52.31 19.26 -50.43
CA LYS A 711 -53.15 19.37 -51.64
C LYS A 711 -53.37 17.99 -52.28
N ALA A 712 -54.47 17.82 -53.00
CA ALA A 712 -54.91 16.54 -53.55
C ALA A 712 -55.28 16.63 -55.03
N THR A 713 -55.19 15.50 -55.74
CA THR A 713 -55.75 15.29 -57.10
C THR A 713 -56.15 13.81 -57.27
N ASN A 714 -57.46 13.57 -57.41
CA ASN A 714 -58.22 12.45 -58.04
C ASN A 714 -57.62 11.02 -58.09
N GLY A 715 -58.41 9.98 -57.75
CA GLY A 715 -57.96 8.57 -57.85
C GLY A 715 -58.98 7.41 -57.82
N ASP A 716 -60.20 7.61 -57.28
CA ASP A 716 -61.35 6.67 -57.31
C ASP A 716 -61.28 5.33 -56.51
N GLU A 717 -62.48 4.74 -56.28
CA GLU A 717 -62.88 3.41 -55.72
C GLU A 717 -62.06 2.68 -54.61
N GLY A 718 -62.76 2.18 -53.58
CA GLY A 718 -62.24 1.10 -52.71
C GLY A 718 -62.67 1.14 -51.23
N SER A 719 -63.54 0.22 -50.80
CA SER A 719 -64.03 0.07 -49.42
C SER A 719 -63.00 -0.50 -48.42
N GLY A 720 -63.03 -0.07 -47.15
CA GLY A 720 -62.43 -0.85 -46.04
C GLY A 720 -62.12 -0.06 -44.76
N LEU A 721 -63.00 -0.11 -43.77
CA LEU A 721 -62.81 0.52 -42.46
C LEU A 721 -62.66 -0.52 -41.34
N GLY A 722 -61.46 -0.59 -40.75
CA GLY A 722 -61.17 -0.92 -39.35
C GLY A 722 -61.69 -2.22 -38.71
N THR A 723 -60.75 -3.06 -38.24
CA THR A 723 -60.97 -3.97 -37.10
C THR A 723 -59.80 -3.88 -36.12
N LYS A 724 -60.08 -3.54 -34.85
CA LYS A 724 -59.25 -3.81 -33.67
C LYS A 724 -59.86 -4.99 -32.89
N SER A 725 -59.08 -5.73 -32.10
CA SER A 725 -59.57 -6.91 -31.37
C SER A 725 -59.07 -7.01 -29.92
N LEU A 726 -60.01 -6.85 -28.99
CA LEU A 726 -60.06 -7.27 -27.56
C LEU A 726 -58.84 -7.20 -26.62
N ALA A 727 -57.65 -7.66 -27.01
CA ALA A 727 -56.49 -7.74 -26.10
C ALA A 727 -55.99 -6.35 -25.65
N ASP A 728 -56.16 -5.35 -26.52
CA ASP A 728 -55.84 -3.92 -26.33
C ASP A 728 -56.81 -3.21 -25.34
N TRP A 729 -57.59 -3.95 -24.54
CA TRP A 729 -58.73 -3.44 -23.75
C TRP A 729 -58.92 -4.09 -22.35
N LEU A 730 -58.02 -4.97 -21.91
CA LEU A 730 -58.26 -5.86 -20.75
C LEU A 730 -57.03 -6.06 -19.82
N ALA A 731 -56.22 -5.03 -19.57
CA ALA A 731 -54.97 -5.15 -18.78
C ALA A 731 -54.67 -4.01 -17.78
N GLU A 732 -55.54 -3.01 -17.67
CA GLU A 732 -55.65 -2.00 -16.60
C GLU A 732 -57.19 -1.84 -16.42
N ASP A 733 -57.83 -1.85 -15.25
CA ASP A 733 -57.41 -1.47 -13.88
C ASP A 733 -58.33 -2.13 -12.80
N GLU A 734 -58.04 -1.89 -11.51
CA GLU A 734 -58.88 -2.11 -10.28
C GLU A 734 -59.27 -3.54 -9.80
N GLY A 735 -59.26 -3.75 -8.46
CA GLY A 735 -60.01 -4.82 -7.76
C GLY A 735 -59.26 -5.59 -6.65
N GLN A 736 -59.81 -5.62 -5.42
CA GLN A 736 -59.31 -6.38 -4.25
C GLN A 736 -60.33 -7.43 -3.73
N GLU A 737 -59.78 -8.45 -3.06
CA GLU A 737 -60.38 -9.23 -1.93
C GLU A 737 -61.49 -10.30 -2.13
N GLU A 738 -61.48 -11.27 -1.18
CA GLU A 738 -62.48 -12.30 -0.82
C GLU A 738 -62.84 -13.42 -1.85
N GLU A 739 -63.12 -14.69 -1.49
CA GLU A 739 -62.74 -15.56 -0.34
C GLU A 739 -63.11 -17.05 -0.64
N GLY A 740 -62.74 -18.02 0.21
CA GLY A 740 -63.12 -19.46 0.15
C GLY A 740 -62.12 -20.39 -0.58
N GLU A 741 -61.46 -21.39 0.03
CA GLU A 741 -61.96 -22.66 0.65
C GLU A 741 -62.45 -23.71 -0.37
N SER A 742 -62.13 -25.02 -0.29
CA SER A 742 -61.75 -25.88 0.86
C SER A 742 -61.02 -27.20 0.45
N GLU A 743 -60.34 -27.85 1.43
CA GLU A 743 -60.06 -29.31 1.60
C GLU A 743 -59.19 -30.06 0.55
N GLU A 744 -58.39 -31.12 0.83
CA GLU A 744 -57.95 -31.95 1.98
C GLU A 744 -56.63 -32.69 1.53
N GLU A 745 -55.73 -33.36 2.27
CA GLU A 745 -55.37 -33.62 3.69
C GLU A 745 -53.90 -34.16 3.71
N GLY A 746 -53.21 -34.29 4.86
CA GLY A 746 -52.01 -35.13 5.05
C GLY A 746 -50.66 -34.37 5.06
N SER A 747 -50.08 -33.87 6.16
CA SER A 747 -49.88 -34.43 7.53
C SER A 747 -48.89 -35.60 7.54
N SER A 748 -47.79 -35.64 8.34
CA SER A 748 -47.16 -34.71 9.31
C SER A 748 -45.60 -34.80 9.16
N GLU A 749 -44.65 -34.39 10.02
CA GLU A 749 -44.48 -33.83 11.40
C GLU A 749 -43.02 -33.24 11.47
N GLY A 750 -42.52 -32.43 12.42
CA GLY A 750 -43.15 -31.73 13.55
C GLY A 750 -42.23 -31.42 14.76
N GLU A 751 -41.10 -30.70 14.60
CA GLU A 751 -40.17 -30.34 15.71
C GLU A 751 -39.66 -28.87 15.63
N GLU A 752 -39.75 -28.14 16.75
CA GLU A 752 -39.27 -26.76 16.97
C GLU A 752 -38.28 -26.77 18.15
N GLU A 753 -37.13 -26.10 18.05
CA GLU A 753 -36.32 -25.73 19.22
C GLU A 753 -35.79 -24.29 19.06
N GLU A 754 -36.35 -23.38 19.86
CA GLU A 754 -35.70 -22.14 20.29
C GLU A 754 -34.90 -22.47 21.57
N GLU A 755 -33.70 -21.91 21.75
CA GLU A 755 -33.12 -21.72 23.09
C GLU A 755 -32.59 -20.30 23.22
N GLU A 756 -32.98 -19.63 24.31
CA GLU A 756 -32.46 -18.33 24.75
C GLU A 756 -31.24 -18.52 25.70
N ASP A 757 -30.67 -17.42 26.20
CA ASP A 757 -29.56 -17.42 27.16
C ASP A 757 -29.95 -17.98 28.54
N ASP A 758 -28.97 -18.46 29.32
CA ASP A 758 -28.90 -18.14 30.75
C ASP A 758 -27.46 -18.28 31.31
N ASP A 759 -27.18 -17.58 32.41
CA ASP A 759 -25.84 -17.31 32.98
C ASP A 759 -25.44 -18.22 34.18
N ASP A 760 -24.18 -18.07 34.62
CA ASP A 760 -23.62 -18.31 35.97
C ASP A 760 -23.68 -19.71 36.67
N GLU A 761 -22.52 -20.18 37.14
CA GLU A 761 -22.24 -20.20 38.60
C GLU A 761 -20.72 -20.33 38.91
N GLU A 762 -20.32 -19.99 40.14
CA GLU A 762 -18.91 -19.87 40.60
C GLU A 762 -18.37 -21.18 41.23
N GLU A 763 -17.03 -21.33 41.34
CA GLU A 763 -16.36 -21.27 42.67
C GLU A 763 -14.81 -21.28 42.64
N SER A 764 -14.23 -21.07 43.82
CA SER A 764 -12.80 -20.95 44.18
C SER A 764 -11.94 -22.23 43.98
N GLY A 765 -10.60 -22.25 44.13
CA GLY A 765 -9.65 -21.23 44.64
C GLY A 765 -8.21 -21.76 44.76
N GLU A 766 -7.40 -21.11 45.62
CA GLU A 766 -5.99 -21.40 45.94
C GLU A 766 -4.93 -21.17 44.82
N SER A 767 -3.64 -20.96 45.12
CA SER A 767 -2.94 -19.85 45.80
C SER A 767 -1.50 -20.27 46.14
N GLU A 768 -0.49 -19.58 45.61
CA GLU A 768 0.92 -19.48 46.06
C GLU A 768 1.63 -18.57 45.02
N GLU A 769 2.09 -17.35 45.32
CA GLU A 769 3.20 -16.88 46.18
C GLU A 769 4.60 -16.90 45.53
N GLU A 770 5.45 -15.97 46.00
CA GLU A 770 6.75 -15.51 45.51
C GLU A 770 6.80 -14.52 44.31
N SER A 771 7.63 -13.46 44.34
CA SER A 771 8.13 -12.60 45.45
C SER A 771 8.71 -11.33 44.80
N SER A 772 8.78 -10.20 45.53
CA SER A 772 9.32 -8.94 44.96
C SER A 772 10.14 -8.14 45.97
N GLU A 773 11.43 -8.46 46.08
CA GLU A 773 12.43 -7.65 46.81
C GLU A 773 13.70 -7.48 45.97
N GLU A 774 14.08 -6.23 45.70
CA GLU A 774 15.39 -5.66 46.08
C GLU A 774 15.47 -4.20 45.61
N ASP A 775 15.32 -3.25 46.54
CA ASP A 775 15.81 -1.88 46.37
C ASP A 775 16.26 -1.30 47.73
N ALA A 776 17.20 -0.35 47.67
CA ALA A 776 17.68 0.50 48.76
C ALA A 776 18.32 -0.19 49.99
N ARG A 777 19.60 -0.60 49.88
CA ARG A 777 20.56 -0.40 51.01
C ARG A 777 22.04 -0.37 50.60
N LEU A 778 22.60 0.85 50.49
CA LEU A 778 23.82 1.23 51.24
C LEU A 778 24.01 2.76 51.23
N VAL A 779 24.72 3.28 52.24
CA VAL A 779 24.73 4.71 52.59
C VAL A 779 26.17 5.17 52.86
N ARG A 780 26.57 6.29 52.21
CA ARG A 780 27.70 7.20 52.54
C ARG A 780 29.04 6.58 52.99
N GLY A 781 30.10 6.77 52.21
CA GLY A 781 31.47 6.75 52.74
C GLY A 781 32.56 6.91 51.68
N ALA A 782 33.37 7.97 51.83
CA ALA A 782 34.46 8.42 50.95
C ALA A 782 34.03 8.95 49.57
#